data_AF-A0A917C5X8-F1
#
_entry.id   AF-A0A917C5X8-F1
#
_cell.length_a   1.000
_cell.length_b   1.000
_cell.length_c   1.000
_cell.angle_alpha   90.00
_cell.angle_beta   90.00
_cell.angle_gamma   90.00
#
_symmetry.space_group_name_H-M   'P 1'
#
loop_
_entity.id
_entity.type
_entity.pdbx_description
1 polymer ?
#
loop_
_entity_poly.entity_id
_entity_poly.type
_entity_poly.pdbx_seq_one_letter_code
_entity_poly.pdbx_strand_id
1 'polypeptide(L)'
;MSAFSGLTDQAQENDHATNGVDSNEDKATHAPIPIAVSLSLAAAIRAHKKGKMEKAVQIYSDILRKFPDHADANYLLGVAAFERGLKMDAVAMIERAIEADPHNAAYFGKLGEILTLLGRSERANAAYERAADLAPDDVRFHIGRAQLLERNGDIQGAVQQYRYILEKWPDSFEAFYRSGAIEARLGNRDQAREHVKKALEIKADYAEAHLLYALLILAVGDTQRARKHFLLASEHSKGRNDIHMKSAAKLMQLKDWNGALVVLRRETKLDGNHAEAYLMMGDCLSSKEEYDGAILSYERALENRPMLAKAHARRGLALLNLAQIQEARQACQKAVQIDAGDWESLCALGVVMREDNDILDAIECLGKAAKLAPMEVRPCLELALAYQDDLNAKRALKYILKAQDLAPKDAEVDFRKAQILLQNGDWAEGWTAYESRIQLPHYHCVLPRGGDDAPLWDGQPAKNKRIVLYTEGGFSEAIQFARFVPLVKKYVGEVYLACPKNLARLFAPLDGLDGVVPQDTPLPRHDIRASVNSLPGLLGLRSPDDLPAFTPYLKAAERDVAQWQDRLIKEAEGTKVGLVWQGDRQYRKDPRRSPGIWPFSRLFYMRNIDFFSLQVGDGADVLTDPQLSKVVRNYGLDLLDFADTAALIEALDLVITCDTAVGHLAGAMGKPVWMVLPYAVDWRWGLPVAGEAVTSLWYPSVKLYRQSAHGDWADVFARLGLELDRFTTQQ
;
A
#
# COMPACT_ATOMS: atom_id res chain seq x y z
N MET A 1 16.30 36.27 10.45
CA MET A 1 17.62 36.77 10.91
C MET A 1 17.91 38.23 10.52
N SER A 2 16.95 39.04 10.02
CA SER A 2 17.26 40.40 9.52
C SER A 2 17.07 41.56 10.52
N ALA A 3 16.40 41.36 11.66
CA ALA A 3 16.09 42.46 12.60
C ALA A 3 17.32 43.07 13.31
N PHE A 4 18.52 42.53 13.08
CA PHE A 4 19.76 43.00 13.70
C PHE A 4 20.84 43.38 12.68
N SER A 5 20.56 43.28 11.37
CA SER A 5 21.53 43.63 10.33
C SER A 5 21.64 45.14 10.22
N GLY A 6 22.84 45.71 10.41
CA GLY A 6 23.13 47.14 10.45
C GLY A 6 23.40 47.71 11.85
N LEU A 7 22.81 47.11 12.91
CA LEU A 7 22.97 47.57 14.30
C LEU A 7 24.23 47.01 15.00
N THR A 8 24.99 46.14 14.32
CA THR A 8 26.19 45.49 14.88
C THR A 8 27.48 46.17 14.45
N ASP A 9 27.51 46.81 13.27
CA ASP A 9 28.70 47.51 12.77
C ASP A 9 28.97 48.82 13.55
N GLN A 10 27.92 49.57 13.91
CA GLN A 10 28.02 50.74 14.79
C GLN A 10 28.50 50.41 16.22
N ALA A 11 28.32 49.17 16.69
CA ALA A 11 28.82 48.74 17.98
C ALA A 11 30.32 48.35 17.94
N GLN A 12 30.84 47.93 16.78
CA GLN A 12 32.26 47.62 16.60
C GLN A 12 33.10 48.87 16.29
N GLU A 13 32.56 49.86 15.58
CA GLU A 13 33.25 51.13 15.33
C GLU A 13 33.53 51.92 16.63
N ASN A 14 32.66 51.79 17.63
CA ASN A 14 32.84 52.43 18.93
C ASN A 14 33.89 51.77 19.84
N ASP A 15 34.37 50.56 19.53
CA ASP A 15 35.48 49.91 20.25
C ASP A 15 36.86 50.34 19.72
N HIS A 16 36.93 51.01 18.56
CA HIS A 16 38.19 51.40 17.91
C HIS A 16 38.48 52.91 17.88
N ALA A 17 37.57 53.77 18.36
CA ALA A 17 37.76 55.22 18.38
C ALA A 17 38.53 55.71 19.63
N THR A 18 39.81 55.33 19.74
CA THR A 18 40.80 56.07 20.53
C THR A 18 42.05 56.26 19.66
N ASN A 19 42.09 57.34 18.85
CA ASN A 19 43.27 58.12 18.46
C ASN A 19 42.99 58.99 17.22
N GLY A 20 43.21 60.31 17.33
CA GLY A 20 43.44 61.22 16.19
C GLY A 20 42.53 62.46 16.15
N VAL A 21 43.15 63.64 16.04
CA VAL A 21 42.57 64.99 16.08
C VAL A 21 42.56 65.64 14.68
N ASP A 22 41.60 66.56 14.47
CA ASP A 22 41.41 67.58 13.39
C ASP A 22 40.96 67.10 11.99
N SER A 23 40.05 67.74 11.24
CA SER A 23 39.37 69.05 11.35
C SER A 23 38.18 69.16 10.34
N ASN A 24 37.18 69.98 10.70
CA ASN A 24 36.16 70.70 9.91
C ASN A 24 34.87 70.04 9.36
N GLU A 25 33.78 70.43 10.04
CA GLU A 25 32.50 71.00 9.56
C GLU A 25 31.66 70.25 8.50
N ASP A 26 30.62 69.55 8.95
CA ASP A 26 29.22 70.03 8.95
C ASP A 26 28.29 68.92 9.49
N LYS A 27 27.45 69.23 10.51
CA LYS A 27 26.09 68.68 10.77
C LYS A 27 25.67 68.69 12.25
N ALA A 28 24.60 69.44 12.48
CA ALA A 28 23.51 69.29 13.44
C ALA A 28 23.68 68.35 14.67
N THR A 29 23.67 68.99 15.84
CA THR A 29 23.18 68.57 17.16
C THR A 29 22.59 67.15 17.32
N HIS A 30 23.39 66.20 17.80
CA HIS A 30 22.94 65.12 18.69
C HIS A 30 23.95 64.96 19.83
N ALA A 31 23.49 65.01 21.08
CA ALA A 31 24.34 64.72 22.24
C ALA A 31 24.84 63.26 22.16
N PRO A 32 26.13 62.97 22.46
CA PRO A 32 26.66 61.61 22.40
C PRO A 32 25.92 60.70 23.37
N ILE A 33 25.39 59.58 22.85
CA ILE A 33 24.71 58.55 23.64
C ILE A 33 25.71 57.99 24.66
N PRO A 34 25.36 57.88 25.96
CA PRO A 34 26.28 57.33 26.95
C PRO A 34 26.67 55.88 26.63
N ILE A 35 27.96 55.53 26.72
CA ILE A 35 28.51 54.18 26.49
C ILE A 35 27.71 53.08 27.22
N ALA A 36 27.17 53.39 28.40
CA ALA A 36 26.33 52.49 29.18
C ALA A 36 25.02 52.07 28.47
N VAL A 37 24.45 52.93 27.62
CA VAL A 37 23.23 52.65 26.84
C VAL A 37 23.56 51.68 25.70
N SER A 38 24.65 51.91 24.97
CA SER A 38 25.12 51.03 23.89
C SER A 38 25.44 49.61 24.40
N LEU A 39 26.08 49.49 25.58
CA LEU A 39 26.31 48.20 26.22
C LEU A 39 25.01 47.49 26.65
N SER A 40 24.04 48.25 27.16
CA SER A 40 22.72 47.74 27.55
C SER A 40 21.94 47.25 26.32
N LEU A 41 21.97 48.00 25.22
CA LEU A 41 21.34 47.63 23.96
C LEU A 41 21.97 46.35 23.38
N ALA A 42 23.29 46.23 23.38
CA ALA A 42 23.99 45.02 22.95
C ALA A 42 23.65 43.80 23.83
N ALA A 43 23.47 43.98 25.15
CA ALA A 43 23.01 42.93 26.04
C ALA A 43 21.56 42.49 25.74
N ALA A 44 20.67 43.45 25.43
CA ALA A 44 19.29 43.18 25.03
C ALA A 44 19.22 42.42 23.70
N ILE A 45 19.99 42.83 22.69
CA ILE A 45 20.11 42.13 21.40
C ILE A 45 20.56 40.68 21.60
N ARG A 46 21.57 40.45 22.45
CA ARG A 46 22.04 39.09 22.77
C ARG A 46 20.98 38.25 23.48
N ALA A 47 20.20 38.85 24.38
CA ALA A 47 19.10 38.16 25.05
C ALA A 47 17.99 37.81 24.04
N HIS A 48 17.64 38.74 23.15
CA HIS A 48 16.65 38.59 22.10
C HIS A 48 17.04 37.46 21.13
N LYS A 49 18.29 37.46 20.64
CA LYS A 49 18.84 36.38 19.79
C LYS A 49 18.86 35.01 20.46
N LYS A 50 18.92 34.94 21.81
CA LYS A 50 18.87 33.70 22.59
C LYS A 50 17.45 33.28 22.98
N GLY A 51 16.41 33.93 22.44
CA GLY A 51 15.01 33.64 22.76
C GLY A 51 14.58 34.06 24.17
N LYS A 52 15.41 34.80 24.91
CA LYS A 52 15.07 35.32 26.25
C LYS A 52 14.28 36.62 26.10
N MET A 53 13.07 36.49 25.55
CA MET A 53 12.25 37.60 25.09
C MET A 53 11.88 38.58 26.21
N GLU A 54 11.47 38.07 27.37
CA GLU A 54 11.08 38.89 28.53
C GLU A 54 12.25 39.77 29.00
N LYS A 55 13.45 39.19 29.05
CA LYS A 55 14.66 39.90 29.44
C LYS A 55 15.04 40.97 28.42
N ALA A 56 14.90 40.68 27.12
CA ALA A 56 15.19 41.64 26.06
C ALA A 56 14.22 42.83 26.10
N VAL A 57 12.91 42.54 26.19
CA VAL A 57 11.84 43.55 26.32
C VAL A 57 12.09 44.46 27.52
N GLN A 58 12.42 43.88 28.68
CA GLN A 58 12.70 44.66 29.89
C GLN A 58 13.86 45.65 29.68
N ILE A 59 14.96 45.19 29.08
CA ILE A 59 16.14 46.05 28.87
C ILE A 59 15.83 47.15 27.83
N TYR A 60 15.12 46.84 26.73
CA TYR A 60 14.69 47.87 25.79
C TYR A 60 13.79 48.92 26.46
N SER A 61 12.82 48.49 27.28
CA SER A 61 11.94 49.40 28.03
C SER A 61 12.70 50.27 29.03
N ASP A 62 13.72 49.74 29.71
CA ASP A 62 14.53 50.51 30.66
C ASP A 62 15.41 51.56 29.96
N ILE A 63 15.90 51.27 28.74
CA ILE A 63 16.57 52.25 27.88
C ILE A 63 15.57 53.36 27.52
N LEU A 64 14.39 53.00 27.05
CA LEU A 64 13.36 53.95 26.62
C LEU A 64 12.76 54.78 27.75
N ARG A 65 12.80 54.31 29.01
CA ARG A 65 12.41 55.12 30.17
C ARG A 65 13.35 56.31 30.38
N LYS A 66 14.63 56.15 30.05
CA LYS A 66 15.67 57.19 30.20
C LYS A 66 15.88 57.99 28.92
N PHE A 67 15.71 57.35 27.77
CA PHE A 67 15.88 57.92 26.44
C PHE A 67 14.68 57.54 25.56
N PRO A 68 13.54 58.24 25.71
CA PRO A 68 12.29 57.90 25.01
C PRO A 68 12.43 57.86 23.48
N ASP A 69 13.30 58.69 22.92
CA ASP A 69 13.50 58.84 21.48
C ASP A 69 14.70 58.03 20.97
N HIS A 70 15.18 57.02 21.71
CA HIS A 70 16.26 56.16 21.22
C HIS A 70 15.75 55.28 20.07
N ALA A 71 16.20 55.56 18.85
CA ALA A 71 15.72 54.92 17.62
C ALA A 71 15.82 53.38 17.67
N ASP A 72 17.01 52.82 17.89
CA ASP A 72 17.23 51.37 17.86
C ASP A 72 16.46 50.61 18.95
N ALA A 73 16.34 51.20 20.15
CA ALA A 73 15.61 50.59 21.26
C ALA A 73 14.10 50.56 20.98
N ASN A 74 13.55 51.64 20.39
CA ASN A 74 12.18 51.67 19.90
C ASN A 74 11.94 50.64 18.80
N TYR A 75 12.84 50.55 17.81
CA TYR A 75 12.76 49.57 16.72
C TYR A 75 12.80 48.12 17.24
N LEU A 76 13.78 47.78 18.08
CA LEU A 76 13.96 46.42 18.58
C LEU A 76 12.86 46.01 19.57
N LEU A 77 12.33 46.94 20.36
CA LEU A 77 11.14 46.70 21.17
C LEU A 77 9.91 46.48 20.30
N GLY A 78 9.75 47.24 19.21
CA GLY A 78 8.69 47.06 18.23
C GLY A 78 8.77 45.69 17.54
N VAL A 79 9.96 45.24 17.15
CA VAL A 79 10.17 43.88 16.63
C VAL A 79 9.79 42.83 17.67
N ALA A 80 10.22 42.98 18.92
CA ALA A 80 9.86 42.06 20.00
C ALA A 80 8.34 42.04 20.27
N ALA A 81 7.69 43.19 20.23
CA ALA A 81 6.23 43.31 20.36
C ALA A 81 5.51 42.59 19.20
N PHE A 82 6.01 42.75 17.97
CA PHE A 82 5.48 42.05 16.81
C PHE A 82 5.62 40.52 16.92
N GLU A 83 6.78 40.02 17.38
CA GLU A 83 7.01 38.59 17.64
C GLU A 83 6.09 38.03 18.73
N ARG A 84 5.62 38.88 19.66
CA ARG A 84 4.62 38.53 20.69
C ARG A 84 3.16 38.72 20.23
N GLY A 85 2.94 39.11 18.97
CA GLY A 85 1.61 39.32 18.39
C GLY A 85 0.97 40.68 18.68
N LEU A 86 1.67 41.60 19.35
CA LEU A 86 1.23 42.96 19.67
C LEU A 86 1.45 43.89 18.48
N LYS A 87 0.73 43.65 17.37
CA LYS A 87 1.01 44.27 16.07
C LYS A 87 0.82 45.79 16.05
N MET A 88 -0.15 46.33 16.79
CA MET A 88 -0.39 47.78 16.84
C MET A 88 0.67 48.51 17.67
N ASP A 89 1.07 47.92 18.81
CA ASP A 89 2.16 48.46 19.64
C ASP A 89 3.48 48.46 18.87
N ALA A 90 3.73 47.39 18.10
CA ALA A 90 4.90 47.30 17.23
C ALA A 90 4.95 48.43 16.20
N VAL A 91 3.82 48.76 15.55
CA VAL A 91 3.74 49.88 14.61
C VAL A 91 4.08 51.19 15.29
N ALA A 92 3.47 51.49 16.45
CA ALA A 92 3.72 52.74 17.17
C ALA A 92 5.19 52.87 17.60
N MET A 93 5.81 51.78 18.04
CA MET A 93 7.23 51.75 18.42
C MET A 93 8.15 51.95 17.22
N ILE A 94 7.84 51.34 16.07
CA ILE A 94 8.65 51.52 14.86
C ILE A 94 8.47 52.92 14.26
N GLU A 95 7.27 53.50 14.33
CA GLU A 95 7.03 54.89 13.92
C GLU A 95 7.86 55.88 14.77
N ARG A 96 7.94 55.67 16.09
CA ARG A 96 8.85 56.45 16.97
C ARG A 96 10.32 56.27 16.60
N ALA A 97 10.72 55.07 16.20
CA ALA A 97 12.09 54.83 15.73
C ALA A 97 12.38 55.61 14.43
N ILE A 98 11.40 55.70 13.52
CA ILE A 98 11.47 56.47 12.27
C ILE A 98 11.48 57.98 12.55
N GLU A 99 10.70 58.47 13.50
CA GLU A 99 10.70 59.88 13.90
C GLU A 99 12.06 60.30 14.48
N ALA A 100 12.68 59.42 15.27
CA ALA A 100 14.00 59.64 15.87
C ALA A 100 15.16 59.53 14.86
N ASP A 101 15.08 58.61 13.90
CA ASP A 101 16.04 58.48 12.80
C ASP A 101 15.34 58.17 11.47
N PRO A 102 15.02 59.21 10.67
CA PRO A 102 14.30 59.06 9.40
C PRO A 102 15.13 58.50 8.24
N HIS A 103 16.42 58.22 8.43
CA HIS A 103 17.33 57.80 7.36
C HIS A 103 17.65 56.29 7.38
N ASN A 104 17.11 55.55 8.35
CA ASN A 104 17.34 54.11 8.45
C ASN A 104 16.29 53.30 7.67
N ALA A 105 16.69 52.75 6.52
CA ALA A 105 15.84 51.95 5.64
C ALA A 105 15.21 50.72 6.34
N ALA A 106 15.91 50.12 7.32
CA ALA A 106 15.43 48.91 7.99
C ALA A 106 14.14 49.15 8.81
N TYR A 107 13.94 50.37 9.30
CA TYR A 107 12.74 50.74 10.07
C TYR A 107 11.52 50.79 9.18
N PHE A 108 11.64 51.48 8.04
CA PHE A 108 10.60 51.55 7.02
C PHE A 108 10.27 50.17 6.44
N GLY A 109 11.28 49.33 6.17
CA GLY A 109 11.05 47.98 5.68
C GLY A 109 10.28 47.09 6.66
N LYS A 110 10.62 47.15 7.97
CA LYS A 110 9.88 46.42 9.01
C LYS A 110 8.48 46.98 9.20
N LEU A 111 8.29 48.29 9.15
CA LEU A 111 6.98 48.92 9.17
C LEU A 111 6.11 48.40 8.01
N GLY A 112 6.67 48.36 6.79
CA GLY A 112 6.01 47.78 5.61
C GLY A 112 5.57 46.33 5.82
N GLU A 113 6.42 45.48 6.39
CA GLU A 113 6.11 44.07 6.69
C GLU A 113 4.90 43.93 7.63
N ILE A 114 4.88 44.70 8.72
CA ILE A 114 3.81 44.64 9.72
C ILE A 114 2.50 45.20 9.13
N LEU A 115 2.57 46.30 8.39
CA LEU A 115 1.41 46.91 7.74
C LEU A 115 0.81 46.01 6.67
N THR A 116 1.63 45.27 5.90
CA THR A 116 1.17 44.23 4.97
C THR A 116 0.33 43.19 5.72
N LEU A 117 0.82 42.69 6.86
CA LEU A 117 0.11 41.69 7.68
C LEU A 117 -1.16 42.24 8.35
N LEU A 118 -1.24 43.55 8.58
CA LEU A 118 -2.43 44.26 9.05
C LEU A 118 -3.41 44.64 7.93
N GLY A 119 -3.06 44.39 6.66
CA GLY A 119 -3.90 44.74 5.51
C GLY A 119 -3.97 46.25 5.24
N ARG A 120 -2.98 47.02 5.68
CA ARG A 120 -2.88 48.48 5.46
C ARG A 120 -2.04 48.76 4.22
N SER A 121 -2.55 48.39 3.06
CA SER A 121 -1.78 48.24 1.83
C SER A 121 -1.12 49.53 1.32
N GLU A 122 -1.83 50.66 1.34
CA GLU A 122 -1.26 51.95 0.90
C GLU A 122 -0.07 52.38 1.77
N ARG A 123 -0.26 52.31 3.10
CA ARG A 123 0.81 52.65 4.06
C ARG A 123 1.98 51.67 3.98
N ALA A 124 1.71 50.39 3.74
CA ALA A 124 2.75 49.39 3.54
C ALA A 124 3.59 49.69 2.29
N ASN A 125 2.94 50.03 1.16
CA ASN A 125 3.66 50.38 -0.07
C ASN A 125 4.51 51.64 0.11
N ALA A 126 3.96 52.70 0.73
CA ALA A 126 4.70 53.93 1.02
C ALA A 126 5.92 53.68 1.92
N ALA A 127 5.78 52.81 2.93
CA ALA A 127 6.90 52.43 3.79
C ALA A 127 7.98 51.67 3.00
N TYR A 128 7.62 50.72 2.14
CA TYR A 128 8.61 50.03 1.31
C TYR A 128 9.26 50.93 0.24
N GLU A 129 8.52 51.87 -0.35
CA GLU A 129 9.08 52.87 -1.27
C GLU A 129 10.12 53.73 -0.56
N ARG A 130 9.81 54.22 0.63
CA ARG A 130 10.76 54.99 1.42
C ARG A 130 11.99 54.17 1.81
N ALA A 131 11.82 52.90 2.15
CA ALA A 131 12.95 52.00 2.44
C ALA A 131 13.84 51.80 1.20
N ALA A 132 13.25 51.63 0.02
CA ALA A 132 13.97 51.48 -1.24
C ALA A 132 14.68 52.78 -1.66
N ASP A 133 14.10 53.96 -1.40
CA ASP A 133 14.77 55.24 -1.69
C ASP A 133 16.02 55.45 -0.81
N LEU A 134 15.96 55.01 0.45
CA LEU A 134 17.06 55.13 1.40
C LEU A 134 18.17 54.11 1.18
N ALA A 135 17.83 52.93 0.66
CA ALA A 135 18.78 51.87 0.33
C ALA A 135 18.43 51.23 -1.02
N PRO A 136 18.75 51.90 -2.14
CA PRO A 136 18.34 51.47 -3.48
C PRO A 136 18.86 50.10 -3.90
N ASP A 137 20.00 49.68 -3.36
CA ASP A 137 20.64 48.40 -3.70
C ASP A 137 20.13 47.20 -2.88
N ASP A 138 19.25 47.43 -1.88
CA ASP A 138 18.72 46.37 -1.02
C ASP A 138 17.43 45.76 -1.60
N VAL A 139 17.60 44.60 -2.25
CA VAL A 139 16.51 43.85 -2.87
C VAL A 139 15.36 43.47 -1.93
N ARG A 140 15.60 43.41 -0.60
CA ARG A 140 14.59 42.94 0.37
C ARG A 140 13.33 43.79 0.36
N PHE A 141 13.46 45.10 0.17
CA PHE A 141 12.31 46.01 0.16
C PHE A 141 11.47 45.84 -1.11
N HIS A 142 12.12 45.61 -2.25
CA HIS A 142 11.43 45.30 -3.50
C HIS A 142 10.70 43.95 -3.45
N ILE A 143 11.30 42.93 -2.81
CA ILE A 143 10.63 41.65 -2.54
C ILE A 143 9.42 41.87 -1.61
N GLY A 144 9.56 42.68 -0.56
CA GLY A 144 8.46 43.04 0.35
C GLY A 144 7.27 43.69 -0.37
N ARG A 145 7.54 44.57 -1.35
CA ARG A 145 6.50 45.14 -2.24
C ARG A 145 5.83 44.09 -3.11
N ALA A 146 6.61 43.20 -3.72
CA ALA A 146 6.06 42.12 -4.54
C ALA A 146 5.14 41.20 -3.71
N GLN A 147 5.52 40.86 -2.48
CA GLN A 147 4.69 40.09 -1.55
C GLN A 147 3.41 40.82 -1.13
N LEU A 148 3.48 42.14 -0.95
CA LEU A 148 2.30 42.96 -0.68
C LEU A 148 1.30 42.88 -1.86
N LEU A 149 1.79 42.99 -3.09
CA LEU A 149 0.97 42.86 -4.30
C LEU A 149 0.33 41.46 -4.38
N GLU A 150 1.10 40.40 -4.13
CA GLU A 150 0.58 39.02 -4.06
C GLU A 150 -0.58 38.90 -3.05
N ARG A 151 -0.40 39.48 -1.84
CA ARG A 151 -1.38 39.40 -0.77
C ARG A 151 -2.64 40.23 -1.04
N ASN A 152 -2.51 41.33 -1.80
CA ASN A 152 -3.64 42.12 -2.27
C ASN A 152 -4.39 41.46 -3.45
N GLY A 153 -3.86 40.36 -3.98
CA GLY A 153 -4.41 39.69 -5.17
C GLY A 153 -4.00 40.33 -6.50
N ASP A 154 -3.15 41.35 -6.49
CA ASP A 154 -2.58 41.94 -7.71
C ASP A 154 -1.42 41.08 -8.22
N ILE A 155 -1.77 39.96 -8.83
CA ILE A 155 -0.80 38.99 -9.34
C ILE A 155 0.00 39.57 -10.51
N GLN A 156 -0.63 40.40 -11.36
CA GLN A 156 0.05 41.01 -12.51
C GLN A 156 1.09 42.03 -12.06
N GLY A 157 0.74 42.89 -11.09
CA GLY A 157 1.69 43.80 -10.46
C GLY A 157 2.85 43.05 -9.79
N ALA A 158 2.56 41.95 -9.09
CA ALA A 158 3.60 41.12 -8.48
C ALA A 158 4.57 40.54 -9.52
N VAL A 159 4.07 40.00 -10.64
CA VAL A 159 4.91 39.46 -11.72
C VAL A 159 5.81 40.55 -12.31
N GLN A 160 5.27 41.75 -12.57
CA GLN A 160 6.05 42.88 -13.06
C GLN A 160 7.14 43.30 -12.06
N GLN A 161 6.79 43.33 -10.77
CA GLN A 161 7.74 43.66 -9.72
C GLN A 161 8.85 42.60 -9.59
N TYR A 162 8.53 41.31 -9.69
CA TYR A 162 9.55 40.26 -9.71
C TYR A 162 10.43 40.34 -10.97
N ARG A 163 9.86 40.64 -12.14
CA ARG A 163 10.66 40.84 -13.36
C ARG A 163 11.68 41.97 -13.18
N TYR A 164 11.24 43.11 -12.64
CA TYR A 164 12.12 44.22 -12.30
C TYR A 164 13.23 43.78 -11.33
N ILE A 165 12.89 43.01 -10.30
CA ILE A 165 13.87 42.50 -9.33
C ILE A 165 14.90 41.58 -10.01
N LEU A 166 14.46 40.67 -10.87
CA LEU A 166 15.34 39.72 -11.55
C LEU A 166 16.28 40.38 -12.57
N GLU A 167 15.87 41.52 -13.15
CA GLU A 167 16.72 42.32 -14.04
C GLU A 167 17.81 43.11 -13.27
N LYS A 168 17.48 43.62 -12.08
CA LYS A 168 18.38 44.47 -11.28
C LYS A 168 19.26 43.69 -10.30
N TRP A 169 18.75 42.60 -9.75
CA TRP A 169 19.44 41.72 -8.79
C TRP A 169 19.40 40.26 -9.28
N PRO A 170 20.22 39.91 -10.27
CA PRO A 170 20.24 38.57 -10.87
C PRO A 170 20.73 37.46 -9.91
N ASP A 171 21.23 37.80 -8.72
CA ASP A 171 21.65 36.83 -7.70
C ASP A 171 20.60 36.64 -6.58
N SER A 172 19.38 37.16 -6.76
CA SER A 172 18.32 37.04 -5.76
C SER A 172 17.58 35.70 -5.85
N PHE A 173 18.07 34.68 -5.13
CA PHE A 173 17.43 33.36 -5.09
C PHE A 173 15.96 33.42 -4.62
N GLU A 174 15.65 34.30 -3.65
CA GLU A 174 14.29 34.43 -3.12
C GLU A 174 13.34 35.01 -4.17
N ALA A 175 13.77 36.00 -4.95
CA ALA A 175 12.97 36.55 -6.04
C ALA A 175 12.71 35.51 -7.13
N PHE A 176 13.74 34.73 -7.52
CA PHE A 176 13.57 33.63 -8.48
C PHE A 176 12.58 32.57 -7.98
N TYR A 177 12.71 32.12 -6.73
CA TYR A 177 11.78 31.14 -6.17
C TYR A 177 10.34 31.69 -6.14
N ARG A 178 10.14 32.90 -5.64
CA ARG A 178 8.79 33.50 -5.51
C ARG A 178 8.16 33.77 -6.87
N SER A 179 8.94 34.30 -7.82
CA SER A 179 8.51 34.42 -9.22
C SER A 179 8.09 33.06 -9.76
N GLY A 180 8.93 32.02 -9.61
CA GLY A 180 8.59 30.68 -10.04
C GLY A 180 7.32 30.11 -9.38
N ALA A 181 7.08 30.40 -8.10
CA ALA A 181 5.87 30.00 -7.39
C ALA A 181 4.60 30.70 -7.90
N ILE A 182 4.71 31.96 -8.35
CA ILE A 182 3.61 32.68 -9.01
C ILE A 182 3.35 32.12 -10.41
N GLU A 183 4.40 31.97 -11.21
CA GLU A 183 4.30 31.43 -12.57
C GLU A 183 3.68 30.02 -12.55
N ALA A 184 4.02 29.20 -11.55
CA ALA A 184 3.40 27.89 -11.35
C ALA A 184 1.88 27.99 -11.08
N ARG A 185 1.44 28.97 -10.26
CA ARG A 185 0.03 29.24 -9.97
C ARG A 185 -0.72 29.76 -11.22
N LEU A 186 -0.04 30.52 -12.07
CA LEU A 186 -0.57 31.04 -13.34
C LEU A 186 -0.62 29.98 -14.45
N GLY A 187 -0.02 28.80 -14.25
CA GLY A 187 0.04 27.73 -15.25
C GLY A 187 1.24 27.84 -16.20
N ASN A 188 2.11 28.84 -16.04
CA ASN A 188 3.33 29.05 -16.82
C ASN A 188 4.46 28.12 -16.35
N ARG A 189 4.26 26.80 -16.51
CA ARG A 189 5.09 25.76 -15.89
C ARG A 189 6.55 25.77 -16.35
N ASP A 190 6.83 26.10 -17.60
CA ASP A 190 8.21 26.14 -18.11
C ASP A 190 9.01 27.29 -17.50
N GLN A 191 8.42 28.49 -17.47
CA GLN A 191 9.02 29.65 -16.81
C GLN A 191 9.21 29.40 -15.32
N ALA A 192 8.19 28.83 -14.66
CA ALA A 192 8.27 28.45 -13.25
C ALA A 192 9.45 27.51 -12.98
N ARG A 193 9.64 26.49 -13.81
CA ARG A 193 10.74 25.53 -13.67
C ARG A 193 12.09 26.20 -13.88
N GLU A 194 12.23 27.11 -14.85
CA GLU A 194 13.48 27.85 -15.07
C GLU A 194 13.82 28.74 -13.86
N HIS A 195 12.85 29.52 -13.39
CA HIS A 195 13.05 30.41 -12.24
C HIS A 195 13.41 29.64 -10.97
N VAL A 196 12.69 28.56 -10.65
CA VAL A 196 13.00 27.75 -9.47
C VAL A 196 14.36 27.05 -9.62
N LYS A 197 14.74 26.63 -10.83
CA LYS A 197 16.08 26.08 -11.09
C LYS A 197 17.18 27.11 -10.82
N LYS A 198 17.03 28.34 -11.32
CA LYS A 198 17.96 29.45 -11.05
C LYS A 198 18.07 29.76 -9.56
N ALA A 199 16.94 29.72 -8.83
CA ALA A 199 16.96 29.86 -7.36
C ALA A 199 17.84 28.79 -6.69
N LEU A 200 17.79 27.53 -7.16
CA LEU A 200 18.61 26.43 -6.65
C LEU A 200 20.07 26.48 -7.11
N GLU A 201 20.36 27.06 -8.29
CA GLU A 201 21.72 27.32 -8.76
C GLU A 201 22.42 28.37 -7.89
N ILE A 202 21.69 29.40 -7.45
CA ILE A 202 22.20 30.44 -6.53
C ILE A 202 22.28 29.92 -5.09
N LYS A 203 21.22 29.23 -4.63
CA LYS A 203 21.13 28.70 -3.27
C LYS A 203 20.68 27.24 -3.28
N ALA A 204 21.66 26.35 -3.28
CA ALA A 204 21.44 24.91 -3.34
C ALA A 204 20.72 24.33 -2.12
N ASP A 205 20.79 24.94 -0.94
CA ASP A 205 20.17 24.43 0.30
C ASP A 205 18.77 25.02 0.57
N TYR A 206 18.03 25.42 -0.48
CA TYR A 206 16.71 26.04 -0.32
C TYR A 206 15.55 25.04 -0.46
N ALA A 207 15.05 24.57 0.69
CA ALA A 207 14.07 23.49 0.78
C ALA A 207 12.76 23.72 0.01
N GLU A 208 12.20 24.94 0.07
CA GLU A 208 10.98 25.30 -0.65
C GLU A 208 11.15 25.18 -2.16
N ALA A 209 12.29 25.65 -2.67
CA ALA A 209 12.60 25.57 -4.09
C ALA A 209 12.79 24.12 -4.52
N HIS A 210 13.41 23.26 -3.70
CA HIS A 210 13.47 21.82 -3.98
C HIS A 210 12.08 21.19 -4.07
N LEU A 211 11.18 21.49 -3.12
CA LEU A 211 9.82 20.94 -3.10
C LEU A 211 9.04 21.38 -4.34
N LEU A 212 9.06 22.68 -4.66
CA LEU A 212 8.36 23.21 -5.84
C LEU A 212 8.96 22.68 -7.14
N TYR A 213 10.29 22.62 -7.24
CA TYR A 213 10.97 22.08 -8.41
C TYR A 213 10.60 20.60 -8.64
N ALA A 214 10.57 19.80 -7.57
CA ALA A 214 10.17 18.39 -7.62
C ALA A 214 8.74 18.22 -8.18
N LEU A 215 7.80 19.08 -7.77
CA LEU A 215 6.43 19.07 -8.29
C LEU A 215 6.37 19.46 -9.77
N LEU A 216 7.13 20.48 -10.17
CA LEU A 216 7.19 20.95 -11.56
C LEU A 216 7.80 19.93 -12.51
N ILE A 217 8.90 19.26 -12.12
CA ILE A 217 9.53 18.23 -12.95
C ILE A 217 8.73 16.93 -12.97
N LEU A 218 8.01 16.61 -11.90
CA LEU A 218 7.08 15.49 -11.90
C LEU A 218 5.92 15.71 -12.89
N ALA A 219 5.42 16.94 -13.01
CA ALA A 219 4.33 17.27 -13.94
C ALA A 219 4.70 17.07 -15.41
N VAL A 220 6.00 17.04 -15.75
CA VAL A 220 6.50 16.73 -17.10
C VAL A 220 7.00 15.28 -17.24
N GLY A 221 6.77 14.43 -16.23
CA GLY A 221 7.08 13.00 -16.28
C GLY A 221 8.46 12.59 -15.75
N ASP A 222 9.33 13.53 -15.34
CA ASP A 222 10.67 13.21 -14.81
C ASP A 222 10.60 12.75 -13.35
N THR A 223 10.09 11.54 -13.16
CA THR A 223 9.83 10.94 -11.85
C THR A 223 11.12 10.69 -11.07
N GLN A 224 12.20 10.31 -11.74
CA GLN A 224 13.47 9.99 -11.07
C GLN A 224 14.09 11.23 -10.45
N ARG A 225 14.13 12.35 -11.18
CA ARG A 225 14.64 13.60 -10.60
C ARG A 225 13.67 14.16 -9.55
N ALA A 226 12.35 14.05 -9.76
CA ALA A 226 11.36 14.46 -8.76
C ALA A 226 11.62 13.82 -7.40
N ARG A 227 11.80 12.49 -7.36
CA ARG A 227 12.13 11.74 -6.13
C ARG A 227 13.36 12.29 -5.42
N LYS A 228 14.46 12.54 -6.15
CA LYS A 228 15.68 13.15 -5.60
C LYS A 228 15.40 14.51 -4.96
N HIS A 229 14.65 15.38 -5.64
CA HIS A 229 14.36 16.72 -5.11
C HIS A 229 13.39 16.70 -3.90
N PHE A 230 12.46 15.74 -3.79
CA PHE A 230 11.67 15.58 -2.55
C PHE A 230 12.53 15.22 -1.33
N LEU A 231 13.55 14.37 -1.52
CA LEU A 231 14.50 14.00 -0.46
C LEU A 231 15.36 15.20 -0.04
N LEU A 232 15.88 15.97 -1.00
CA LEU A 232 16.64 17.19 -0.76
C LEU A 232 15.80 18.27 -0.07
N ALA A 233 14.53 18.44 -0.47
CA ALA A 233 13.60 19.36 0.19
C ALA A 233 13.48 19.04 1.69
N SER A 234 13.39 17.76 2.04
CA SER A 234 13.38 17.35 3.44
C SER A 234 14.74 17.54 4.11
N GLU A 235 15.84 17.28 3.42
CA GLU A 235 17.19 17.42 4.00
C GLU A 235 17.50 18.86 4.41
N HIS A 236 17.06 19.82 3.59
CA HIS A 236 17.33 21.24 3.80
C HIS A 236 16.27 21.96 4.63
N SER A 237 15.23 21.27 5.13
CA SER A 237 14.06 21.90 5.76
C SER A 237 14.31 22.53 7.15
N LYS A 238 15.49 22.33 7.75
CA LYS A 238 15.89 22.83 9.09
C LYS A 238 14.78 22.76 10.16
N GLY A 239 14.07 21.64 10.25
CA GLY A 239 13.04 21.43 11.28
C GLY A 239 11.64 21.89 10.90
N ARG A 240 11.34 22.04 9.60
CA ARG A 240 9.97 22.29 9.12
C ARG A 240 9.23 21.00 8.79
N ASN A 241 8.34 20.62 9.69
CA ASN A 241 7.53 19.41 9.61
C ASN A 241 6.65 19.39 8.34
N ASP A 242 6.14 20.54 7.91
CA ASP A 242 5.23 20.63 6.76
C ASP A 242 5.89 20.18 5.44
N ILE A 243 7.18 20.47 5.23
CA ILE A 243 7.91 20.00 4.05
C ILE A 243 8.11 18.49 4.12
N HIS A 244 8.45 17.95 5.29
CA HIS A 244 8.64 16.51 5.47
C HIS A 244 7.37 15.75 5.12
N MET A 245 6.24 16.18 5.69
CA MET A 245 4.96 15.52 5.44
C MET A 245 4.54 15.62 3.97
N LYS A 246 4.70 16.79 3.33
CA LYS A 246 4.41 16.97 1.90
C LYS A 246 5.31 16.11 0.99
N SER A 247 6.62 16.09 1.26
CA SER A 247 7.58 15.26 0.51
C SER A 247 7.29 13.77 0.69
N ALA A 248 7.06 13.31 1.92
CA ALA A 248 6.73 11.91 2.21
C ALA A 248 5.43 11.49 1.53
N ALA A 249 4.36 12.29 1.65
CA ALA A 249 3.09 12.01 0.99
C ALA A 249 3.26 11.91 -0.53
N LYS A 250 4.09 12.77 -1.13
CA LYS A 250 4.32 12.72 -2.58
C LYS A 250 5.15 11.51 -3.00
N LEU A 251 6.16 11.13 -2.22
CA LEU A 251 6.95 9.92 -2.44
C LEU A 251 6.07 8.65 -2.30
N MET A 252 5.17 8.60 -1.34
CA MET A 252 4.17 7.53 -1.20
C MET A 252 3.25 7.43 -2.41
N GLN A 253 2.73 8.55 -2.94
CA GLN A 253 1.95 8.55 -4.19
C GLN A 253 2.74 8.01 -5.38
N LEU A 254 4.06 8.22 -5.40
CA LEU A 254 4.97 7.68 -6.41
C LEU A 254 5.41 6.24 -6.13
N LYS A 255 4.86 5.59 -5.09
CA LYS A 255 5.25 4.25 -4.59
C LYS A 255 6.75 4.15 -4.25
N ASP A 256 7.40 5.28 -3.95
CA ASP A 256 8.77 5.33 -3.43
C ASP A 256 8.74 5.23 -1.91
N TRP A 257 8.39 4.04 -1.42
CA TRP A 257 8.24 3.73 0.00
C TRP A 257 9.54 3.96 0.78
N ASN A 258 10.68 3.59 0.18
CA ASN A 258 11.99 3.78 0.81
C ASN A 258 12.32 5.27 0.96
N GLY A 259 12.09 6.07 -0.09
CA GLY A 259 12.27 7.51 -0.02
C GLY A 259 11.36 8.17 1.02
N ALA A 260 10.08 7.79 1.06
CA ALA A 260 9.13 8.29 2.06
C ALA A 260 9.59 7.95 3.48
N LEU A 261 10.04 6.71 3.73
CA LEU A 261 10.57 6.29 5.03
C LEU A 261 11.81 7.07 5.47
N VAL A 262 12.70 7.45 4.54
CA VAL A 262 13.86 8.31 4.85
C VAL A 262 13.38 9.67 5.39
N VAL A 263 12.40 10.28 4.73
CA VAL A 263 11.84 11.58 5.12
C VAL A 263 11.13 11.48 6.48
N LEU A 264 10.28 10.47 6.66
CA LEU A 264 9.50 10.27 7.89
C LEU A 264 10.39 9.94 9.10
N ARG A 265 11.47 9.18 8.91
CA ARG A 265 12.47 8.94 9.97
C ARG A 265 13.21 10.21 10.36
N ARG A 266 13.47 11.13 9.42
CA ARG A 266 14.05 12.43 9.72
C ARG A 266 13.09 13.27 10.56
N GLU A 267 11.80 13.26 10.21
CA GLU A 267 10.75 13.95 10.96
C GLU A 267 10.62 13.44 12.39
N THR A 268 10.47 12.13 12.57
CA THR A 268 10.32 11.52 13.90
C THR A 268 11.58 11.64 14.77
N LYS A 269 12.77 11.87 14.18
CA LYS A 269 13.98 12.21 14.94
C LYS A 269 13.96 13.64 15.48
N LEU A 270 13.28 14.56 14.79
CA LEU A 270 13.12 15.96 15.20
C LEU A 270 11.97 16.11 16.20
N ASP A 271 10.85 15.45 15.92
CA ASP A 271 9.67 15.36 16.78
C ASP A 271 9.28 13.90 17.00
N GLY A 272 9.78 13.32 18.09
CA GLY A 272 9.49 11.95 18.50
C GLY A 272 8.02 11.71 18.87
N ASN A 273 7.20 12.76 18.93
CA ASN A 273 5.79 12.66 19.29
C ASN A 273 4.85 12.86 18.07
N HIS A 274 5.40 12.93 16.85
CA HIS A 274 4.62 13.18 15.65
C HIS A 274 3.82 11.95 15.19
N ALA A 275 2.59 11.80 15.72
CA ALA A 275 1.71 10.66 15.43
C ALA A 275 1.44 10.40 13.93
N GLU A 276 1.19 11.46 13.15
CA GLU A 276 0.90 11.34 11.71
C GLU A 276 2.11 10.80 10.91
N ALA A 277 3.33 11.19 11.29
CA ALA A 277 4.55 10.68 10.65
C ALA A 277 4.70 9.17 10.90
N TYR A 278 4.44 8.70 12.12
CA TYR A 278 4.43 7.28 12.44
C TYR A 278 3.32 6.50 11.72
N LEU A 279 2.12 7.07 11.58
CA LEU A 279 1.04 6.48 10.79
C LEU A 279 1.48 6.27 9.33
N MET A 280 2.05 7.31 8.70
CA MET A 280 2.56 7.21 7.33
C MET A 280 3.74 6.24 7.19
N MET A 281 4.59 6.09 8.22
CA MET A 281 5.64 5.08 8.25
C MET A 281 5.05 3.67 8.24
N GLY A 282 4.02 3.43 9.06
CA GLY A 282 3.30 2.16 9.08
C GLY A 282 2.67 1.83 7.72
N ASP A 283 2.09 2.83 7.04
CA ASP A 283 1.51 2.65 5.71
C ASP A 283 2.57 2.29 4.65
N CYS A 284 3.76 2.91 4.72
CA CYS A 284 4.88 2.57 3.84
C CYS A 284 5.38 1.14 4.08
N LEU A 285 5.50 0.73 5.35
CA LEU A 285 5.98 -0.61 5.73
C LEU A 285 4.97 -1.69 5.35
N SER A 286 3.67 -1.44 5.59
CA SER A 286 2.59 -2.33 5.14
C SER A 286 2.58 -2.50 3.62
N SER A 287 2.81 -1.43 2.86
CA SER A 287 2.90 -1.49 1.38
C SER A 287 4.14 -2.25 0.87
N LYS A 288 5.14 -2.46 1.73
CA LYS A 288 6.31 -3.30 1.50
C LYS A 288 6.17 -4.71 2.09
N GLU A 289 5.00 -5.04 2.64
CA GLU A 289 4.71 -6.30 3.34
C GLU A 289 5.57 -6.54 4.60
N GLU A 290 6.18 -5.46 5.14
CA GLU A 290 6.97 -5.48 6.38
C GLU A 290 6.04 -5.24 7.59
N TYR A 291 5.10 -6.16 7.84
CA TYR A 291 3.98 -5.96 8.76
C TYR A 291 4.38 -5.78 10.23
N ASP A 292 5.41 -6.46 10.72
CA ASP A 292 5.90 -6.26 12.10
C ASP A 292 6.37 -4.82 12.34
N GLY A 293 7.14 -4.28 11.41
CA GLY A 293 7.59 -2.88 11.45
C GLY A 293 6.43 -1.90 11.30
N ALA A 294 5.43 -2.25 10.49
CA ALA A 294 4.23 -1.46 10.34
C ALA A 294 3.43 -1.37 11.64
N ILE A 295 3.20 -2.50 12.31
CA ILE A 295 2.51 -2.58 13.61
C ILE A 295 3.23 -1.72 14.64
N LEU A 296 4.55 -1.85 14.76
CA LEU A 296 5.34 -1.02 15.67
C LEU A 296 5.17 0.47 15.37
N SER A 297 5.17 0.86 14.10
CA SER A 297 4.97 2.26 13.70
C SER A 297 3.56 2.74 14.04
N TYR A 298 2.52 1.95 13.83
CA TYR A 298 1.16 2.29 14.23
C TYR A 298 1.01 2.39 15.75
N GLU A 299 1.68 1.51 16.52
CA GLU A 299 1.70 1.59 17.98
C GLU A 299 2.36 2.88 18.47
N ARG A 300 3.48 3.30 17.87
CA ARG A 300 4.09 4.62 18.15
C ARG A 300 3.15 5.79 17.81
N ALA A 301 2.38 5.69 16.73
CA ALA A 301 1.37 6.69 16.42
C ALA A 301 0.28 6.76 17.52
N LEU A 302 -0.15 5.60 18.02
CA LEU A 302 -1.18 5.46 19.05
C LEU A 302 -0.69 5.85 20.46
N GLU A 303 0.58 5.62 20.80
CA GLU A 303 1.20 6.12 22.03
C GLU A 303 1.10 7.65 22.11
N ASN A 304 1.30 8.33 20.98
CA ASN A 304 1.27 9.79 20.88
C ASN A 304 -0.16 10.35 20.69
N ARG A 305 -1.04 9.60 20.03
CA ARG A 305 -2.45 9.96 19.85
C ARG A 305 -3.36 8.72 19.93
N PRO A 306 -3.82 8.34 21.15
CA PRO A 306 -4.60 7.11 21.35
C PRO A 306 -5.96 7.06 20.61
N MET A 307 -6.54 8.23 20.33
CA MET A 307 -7.84 8.40 19.67
C MET A 307 -7.71 8.55 18.14
N LEU A 308 -6.69 7.95 17.52
CA LEU A 308 -6.48 7.97 16.07
C LEU A 308 -7.10 6.72 15.44
N ALA A 309 -8.38 6.78 15.06
CA ALA A 309 -9.15 5.64 14.51
C ALA A 309 -8.43 4.95 13.35
N LYS A 310 -7.91 5.74 12.39
CA LYS A 310 -7.17 5.23 11.24
C LYS A 310 -5.96 4.38 11.63
N ALA A 311 -5.19 4.76 12.66
CA ALA A 311 -4.05 3.96 13.11
C ALA A 311 -4.48 2.60 13.70
N HIS A 312 -5.57 2.56 14.47
CA HIS A 312 -6.15 1.30 14.95
C HIS A 312 -6.60 0.39 13.80
N ALA A 313 -7.31 0.95 12.81
CA ALA A 313 -7.77 0.20 11.64
C ALA A 313 -6.59 -0.36 10.80
N ARG A 314 -5.58 0.47 10.52
CA ARG A 314 -4.40 0.06 9.75
C ARG A 314 -3.55 -0.97 10.50
N ARG A 315 -3.41 -0.83 11.82
CA ARG A 315 -2.79 -1.85 12.68
C ARG A 315 -3.57 -3.17 12.63
N GLY A 316 -4.89 -3.12 12.70
CA GLY A 316 -5.74 -4.31 12.59
C GLY A 316 -5.54 -5.05 11.27
N LEU A 317 -5.47 -4.33 10.15
CA LEU A 317 -5.17 -4.94 8.84
C LEU A 317 -3.75 -5.52 8.76
N ALA A 318 -2.75 -4.88 9.37
CA ALA A 318 -1.40 -5.43 9.43
C ALA A 318 -1.33 -6.72 10.26
N LEU A 319 -2.00 -6.75 11.43
CA LEU A 319 -2.14 -7.94 12.28
C LEU A 319 -2.83 -9.09 11.55
N LEU A 320 -3.88 -8.78 10.78
CA LEU A 320 -4.58 -9.76 9.96
C LEU A 320 -3.65 -10.41 8.92
N ASN A 321 -2.72 -9.65 8.31
CA ASN A 321 -1.74 -10.20 7.38
C ASN A 321 -0.70 -11.11 8.07
N LEU A 322 -0.48 -10.94 9.37
CA LEU A 322 0.30 -11.86 10.21
C LEU A 322 -0.55 -13.00 10.81
N ALA A 323 -1.78 -13.19 10.34
CA ALA A 323 -2.73 -14.18 10.85
C ALA A 323 -3.10 -14.04 12.35
N GLN A 324 -2.87 -12.87 12.95
CA GLN A 324 -3.27 -12.53 14.33
C GLN A 324 -4.70 -11.99 14.34
N ILE A 325 -5.67 -12.86 14.03
CA ILE A 325 -7.06 -12.48 13.73
C ILE A 325 -7.76 -11.83 14.93
N GLN A 326 -7.54 -12.34 16.15
CA GLN A 326 -8.23 -11.85 17.34
C GLN A 326 -7.76 -10.45 17.74
N GLU A 327 -6.46 -10.21 17.71
CA GLU A 327 -5.85 -8.90 17.94
C GLU A 327 -6.23 -7.92 16.83
N ALA A 328 -6.28 -8.39 15.58
CA ALA A 328 -6.76 -7.59 14.44
C ALA A 328 -8.20 -7.13 14.65
N ARG A 329 -9.07 -8.02 15.12
CA ARG A 329 -10.49 -7.73 15.37
C ARG A 329 -10.64 -6.70 16.47
N GLN A 330 -9.92 -6.86 17.58
CA GLN A 330 -9.94 -5.90 18.68
C GLN A 330 -9.48 -4.50 18.24
N ALA A 331 -8.40 -4.43 17.45
CA ALA A 331 -7.89 -3.16 16.92
C ALA A 331 -8.91 -2.47 16.00
N CYS A 332 -9.49 -3.20 15.03
CA CYS A 332 -10.50 -2.64 14.14
C CYS A 332 -11.80 -2.26 14.88
N GLN A 333 -12.23 -3.04 15.89
CA GLN A 333 -13.35 -2.68 16.76
C GLN A 333 -13.07 -1.38 17.51
N LYS A 334 -11.85 -1.19 18.00
CA LYS A 334 -11.46 0.05 18.67
C LYS A 334 -11.51 1.25 17.72
N ALA A 335 -11.10 1.08 16.46
CA ALA A 335 -11.21 2.11 15.43
C ALA A 335 -12.67 2.57 15.23
N VAL A 336 -13.59 1.62 15.06
CA VAL A 336 -15.04 1.88 14.90
C VAL A 336 -15.66 2.47 16.18
N GLN A 337 -15.18 2.11 17.37
CA GLN A 337 -15.62 2.74 18.63
C GLN A 337 -15.21 4.21 18.74
N ILE A 338 -14.04 4.58 18.19
CA ILE A 338 -13.55 5.96 18.19
C ILE A 338 -14.35 6.80 17.19
N ASP A 339 -14.56 6.27 15.98
CA ASP A 339 -15.35 6.92 14.94
C ASP A 339 -16.20 5.90 14.18
N ALA A 340 -17.49 5.83 14.55
CA ALA A 340 -18.44 4.93 13.90
C ALA A 340 -18.92 5.45 12.53
N GLY A 341 -18.59 6.69 12.17
CA GLY A 341 -18.87 7.30 10.86
C GLY A 341 -17.73 7.14 9.86
N ASP A 342 -16.56 6.65 10.29
CA ASP A 342 -15.44 6.38 9.40
C ASP A 342 -15.65 5.07 8.64
N TRP A 343 -15.91 5.20 7.34
CA TRP A 343 -16.12 4.04 6.47
C TRP A 343 -14.84 3.20 6.32
N GLU A 344 -13.63 3.78 6.43
CA GLU A 344 -12.38 3.02 6.32
C GLU A 344 -12.26 2.05 7.49
N SER A 345 -12.53 2.51 8.72
CA SER A 345 -12.54 1.68 9.93
C SER A 345 -13.60 0.58 9.89
N LEU A 346 -14.82 0.89 9.43
CA LEU A 346 -15.88 -0.12 9.23
C LEU A 346 -15.48 -1.15 8.18
N CYS A 347 -14.87 -0.71 7.07
CA CYS A 347 -14.40 -1.61 6.03
C CYS A 347 -13.30 -2.53 6.54
N ALA A 348 -12.32 -2.00 7.29
CA ALA A 348 -11.27 -2.79 7.92
C ALA A 348 -11.85 -3.83 8.90
N LEU A 349 -12.80 -3.45 9.75
CA LEU A 349 -13.47 -4.37 10.66
C LEU A 349 -14.24 -5.47 9.91
N GLY A 350 -15.00 -5.09 8.88
CA GLY A 350 -15.75 -6.04 8.06
C GLY A 350 -14.86 -7.06 7.34
N VAL A 351 -13.70 -6.61 6.84
CA VAL A 351 -12.68 -7.53 6.29
C VAL A 351 -12.18 -8.49 7.36
N VAL A 352 -11.81 -8.00 8.54
CA VAL A 352 -11.35 -8.88 9.64
C VAL A 352 -12.45 -9.86 10.06
N MET A 353 -13.71 -9.42 10.19
CA MET A 353 -14.84 -10.31 10.52
C MET A 353 -15.05 -11.41 9.48
N ARG A 354 -14.95 -11.09 8.18
CA ARG A 354 -15.02 -12.10 7.11
C ARG A 354 -13.86 -13.10 7.23
N GLU A 355 -12.67 -12.60 7.55
CA GLU A 355 -11.50 -13.44 7.77
C GLU A 355 -11.59 -14.29 9.05
N ASP A 356 -12.31 -13.81 10.07
CA ASP A 356 -12.66 -14.53 11.31
C ASP A 356 -13.89 -15.45 11.13
N ASN A 357 -14.40 -15.60 9.90
CA ASN A 357 -15.55 -16.43 9.53
C ASN A 357 -16.93 -15.95 10.07
N ASP A 358 -17.01 -14.73 10.59
CA ASP A 358 -18.25 -14.06 10.98
C ASP A 358 -18.88 -13.31 9.79
N ILE A 359 -19.28 -14.07 8.78
CA ILE A 359 -19.69 -13.52 7.47
C ILE A 359 -20.92 -12.60 7.57
N LEU A 360 -21.93 -12.98 8.35
CA LEU A 360 -23.17 -12.20 8.45
C LEU A 360 -22.92 -10.83 9.09
N ASP A 361 -22.13 -10.78 10.16
CA ASP A 361 -21.71 -9.53 10.80
C ASP A 361 -20.81 -8.70 9.88
N ALA A 362 -19.93 -9.36 9.12
CA ALA A 362 -19.13 -8.70 8.09
C ALA A 362 -20.01 -8.04 7.03
N ILE A 363 -21.04 -8.72 6.53
CA ILE A 363 -22.02 -8.16 5.56
C ILE A 363 -22.72 -6.93 6.15
N GLU A 364 -23.16 -6.99 7.40
CA GLU A 364 -23.81 -5.83 8.04
C GLU A 364 -22.83 -4.64 8.16
N CYS A 365 -21.61 -4.90 8.62
CA CYS A 365 -20.57 -3.89 8.81
C CYS A 365 -20.14 -3.24 7.48
N LEU A 366 -19.85 -4.06 6.47
CA LEU A 366 -19.50 -3.61 5.11
C LEU A 366 -20.68 -2.91 4.43
N GLY A 367 -21.91 -3.34 4.71
CA GLY A 367 -23.13 -2.67 4.29
C GLY A 367 -23.25 -1.25 4.85
N LYS A 368 -22.82 -1.01 6.09
CA LYS A 368 -22.73 0.35 6.67
C LYS A 368 -21.65 1.17 5.97
N ALA A 369 -20.45 0.60 5.79
CA ALA A 369 -19.35 1.27 5.08
C ALA A 369 -19.75 1.71 3.66
N ALA A 370 -20.40 0.82 2.89
CA ALA A 370 -20.83 1.11 1.52
C ALA A 370 -21.98 2.14 1.43
N LYS A 371 -22.75 2.35 2.52
CA LYS A 371 -23.75 3.42 2.62
C LYS A 371 -23.11 4.78 2.93
N LEU A 372 -22.10 4.80 3.80
CA LEU A 372 -21.38 6.02 4.17
C LEU A 372 -20.51 6.55 3.04
N ALA A 373 -19.93 5.64 2.24
CA ALA A 373 -19.06 5.99 1.12
C ALA A 373 -19.55 5.33 -0.18
N PRO A 374 -20.68 5.80 -0.75
CA PRO A 374 -21.31 5.15 -1.90
C PRO A 374 -20.52 5.29 -3.21
N MET A 375 -19.56 6.21 -3.25
CA MET A 375 -18.67 6.49 -4.39
C MET A 375 -17.28 5.84 -4.25
N GLU A 376 -17.02 5.13 -3.14
CA GLU A 376 -15.75 4.44 -2.93
C GLU A 376 -15.84 2.98 -3.39
N VAL A 377 -14.79 2.52 -4.07
CA VAL A 377 -14.72 1.18 -4.68
C VAL A 377 -14.61 0.12 -3.58
N ARG A 378 -13.74 0.35 -2.59
CA ARG A 378 -13.33 -0.68 -1.62
C ARG A 378 -14.50 -1.24 -0.80
N PRO A 379 -15.43 -0.43 -0.24
CA PRO A 379 -16.58 -0.97 0.48
C PRO A 379 -17.49 -1.84 -0.39
N CYS A 380 -17.70 -1.46 -1.66
CA CYS A 380 -18.53 -2.24 -2.58
C CYS A 380 -17.85 -3.57 -2.95
N LEU A 381 -16.55 -3.55 -3.24
CA LEU A 381 -15.75 -4.73 -3.52
C LEU A 381 -15.79 -5.71 -2.34
N GLU A 382 -15.48 -5.25 -1.13
CA GLU A 382 -15.42 -6.12 0.05
C GLU A 382 -16.79 -6.69 0.42
N LEU A 383 -17.86 -5.90 0.27
CA LEU A 383 -19.23 -6.37 0.46
C LEU A 383 -19.62 -7.43 -0.57
N ALA A 384 -19.21 -7.27 -1.83
CA ALA A 384 -19.44 -8.29 -2.86
C ALA A 384 -18.77 -9.62 -2.51
N LEU A 385 -17.53 -9.56 -2.03
CA LEU A 385 -16.79 -10.73 -1.56
C LEU A 385 -17.40 -11.36 -0.30
N ALA A 386 -17.93 -10.56 0.62
CA ALA A 386 -18.66 -11.09 1.78
C ALA A 386 -19.94 -11.83 1.36
N TYR A 387 -20.68 -11.31 0.37
CA TYR A 387 -21.82 -12.02 -0.21
C TYR A 387 -21.41 -13.25 -1.05
N GLN A 388 -20.22 -13.24 -1.64
CA GLN A 388 -19.67 -14.42 -2.31
C GLN A 388 -19.39 -15.53 -1.30
N ASP A 389 -18.74 -15.20 -0.17
CA ASP A 389 -18.47 -16.17 0.88
C ASP A 389 -19.77 -16.67 1.56
N ASP A 390 -20.84 -15.87 1.55
CA ASP A 390 -22.22 -16.26 1.93
C ASP A 390 -22.95 -17.10 0.87
N LEU A 391 -22.33 -17.35 -0.30
CA LEU A 391 -22.94 -18.00 -1.47
C LEU A 391 -24.21 -17.31 -1.99
N ASN A 392 -24.33 -16.00 -1.74
CA ASN A 392 -25.43 -15.16 -2.22
C ASN A 392 -25.07 -14.49 -3.56
N ALA A 393 -25.07 -15.29 -4.63
CA ALA A 393 -24.61 -14.87 -5.95
C ALA A 393 -25.29 -13.58 -6.46
N LYS A 394 -26.61 -13.45 -6.26
CA LYS A 394 -27.37 -12.26 -6.69
C LYS A 394 -26.85 -10.98 -6.04
N ARG A 395 -26.55 -11.01 -4.74
CA ARG A 395 -26.03 -9.85 -4.01
C ARG A 395 -24.56 -9.63 -4.31
N ALA A 396 -23.76 -10.69 -4.42
CA ALA A 396 -22.35 -10.61 -4.81
C ALA A 396 -22.20 -9.90 -6.17
N LEU A 397 -22.96 -10.35 -7.19
CA LEU A 397 -22.94 -9.76 -8.53
C LEU A 397 -23.39 -8.29 -8.52
N LYS A 398 -24.44 -7.95 -7.76
CA LYS A 398 -24.90 -6.56 -7.63
C LYS A 398 -23.78 -5.61 -7.17
N TYR A 399 -23.04 -5.99 -6.13
CA TYR A 399 -22.03 -5.11 -5.53
C TYR A 399 -20.70 -5.11 -6.30
N ILE A 400 -20.31 -6.22 -6.94
CA ILE A 400 -19.10 -6.23 -7.77
C ILE A 400 -19.28 -5.41 -9.05
N LEU A 401 -20.48 -5.42 -9.66
CA LEU A 401 -20.79 -4.55 -10.79
C LEU A 401 -20.74 -3.07 -10.38
N LYS A 402 -21.26 -2.73 -9.20
CA LYS A 402 -21.12 -1.37 -8.66
C LYS A 402 -19.64 -0.98 -8.45
N ALA A 403 -18.82 -1.89 -7.95
CA ALA A 403 -17.38 -1.64 -7.81
C ALA A 403 -16.71 -1.42 -9.17
N GLN A 404 -17.10 -2.19 -10.19
CA GLN A 404 -16.61 -2.04 -11.57
C GLN A 404 -17.01 -0.70 -12.19
N ASP A 405 -18.24 -0.23 -11.95
CA ASP A 405 -18.70 1.09 -12.41
C ASP A 405 -17.88 2.24 -11.80
N LEU A 406 -17.45 2.09 -10.54
CA LEU A 406 -16.63 3.08 -9.82
C LEU A 406 -15.15 3.04 -10.23
N ALA A 407 -14.63 1.86 -10.60
CA ALA A 407 -13.25 1.66 -11.05
C ALA A 407 -13.22 0.86 -12.36
N PRO A 408 -13.55 1.49 -13.49
CA PRO A 408 -13.53 0.81 -14.78
C PRO A 408 -12.11 0.38 -15.14
N LYS A 409 -11.95 -0.87 -15.58
CA LYS A 409 -10.66 -1.50 -15.94
C LYS A 409 -9.70 -1.72 -14.76
N ASP A 410 -10.23 -1.82 -13.54
CA ASP A 410 -9.45 -2.30 -12.40
C ASP A 410 -9.33 -3.83 -12.43
N ALA A 411 -8.09 -4.32 -12.58
CA ALA A 411 -7.82 -5.74 -12.72
C ALA A 411 -8.19 -6.58 -11.48
N GLU A 412 -8.13 -6.01 -10.26
CA GLU A 412 -8.55 -6.71 -9.05
C GLU A 412 -10.07 -6.89 -9.06
N VAL A 413 -10.81 -5.82 -9.36
CA VAL A 413 -12.28 -5.87 -9.43
C VAL A 413 -12.74 -6.84 -10.53
N ASP A 414 -12.15 -6.77 -11.71
CA ASP A 414 -12.49 -7.66 -12.84
C ASP A 414 -12.18 -9.13 -12.50
N PHE A 415 -11.07 -9.40 -11.80
CA PHE A 415 -10.73 -10.76 -11.39
C PHE A 415 -11.70 -11.30 -10.34
N ARG A 416 -12.10 -10.49 -9.35
CA ARG A 416 -13.12 -10.88 -8.37
C ARG A 416 -14.48 -11.11 -9.02
N LYS A 417 -14.85 -10.26 -9.98
CA LYS A 417 -16.06 -10.44 -10.79
C LYS A 417 -16.03 -11.77 -11.53
N ALA A 418 -14.90 -12.11 -12.16
CA ALA A 418 -14.72 -13.38 -12.84
C ALA A 418 -15.00 -14.57 -11.91
N GLN A 419 -14.44 -14.57 -10.70
CA GLN A 419 -14.66 -15.65 -9.73
C GLN A 419 -16.14 -15.78 -9.34
N ILE A 420 -16.84 -14.66 -9.11
CA ILE A 420 -18.28 -14.66 -8.79
C ILE A 420 -19.11 -15.20 -9.96
N LEU A 421 -18.82 -14.76 -11.19
CA LEU A 421 -19.52 -15.22 -12.40
C LEU A 421 -19.30 -16.71 -12.65
N LEU A 422 -18.05 -17.17 -12.55
CA LEU A 422 -17.70 -18.57 -12.75
C LEU A 422 -18.34 -19.47 -11.69
N GLN A 423 -18.37 -19.03 -10.43
CA GLN A 423 -19.05 -19.73 -9.35
C GLN A 423 -20.56 -19.85 -9.57
N ASN A 424 -21.18 -18.82 -10.16
CA ASN A 424 -22.61 -18.78 -10.47
C ASN A 424 -22.98 -19.52 -11.77
N GLY A 425 -22.00 -19.95 -12.58
CA GLY A 425 -22.22 -20.62 -13.87
C GLY A 425 -22.27 -19.67 -15.08
N ASP A 426 -22.03 -18.38 -14.91
CA ASP A 426 -22.02 -17.37 -15.98
C ASP A 426 -20.66 -17.34 -16.72
N TRP A 427 -20.29 -18.45 -17.35
CA TRP A 427 -18.93 -18.71 -17.79
C TRP A 427 -18.49 -17.87 -18.99
N ALA A 428 -19.40 -17.48 -19.88
CA ALA A 428 -19.07 -16.67 -21.06
C ALA A 428 -18.36 -15.35 -20.69
N GLU A 429 -18.94 -14.59 -19.77
CA GLU A 429 -18.35 -13.37 -19.24
C GLU A 429 -17.27 -13.69 -18.19
N GLY A 430 -17.49 -14.73 -17.37
CA GLY A 430 -16.56 -15.17 -16.34
C GLY A 430 -15.15 -15.41 -16.86
N TRP A 431 -14.97 -16.21 -17.91
CA TRP A 431 -13.65 -16.48 -18.49
C TRP A 431 -13.02 -15.25 -19.14
N THR A 432 -13.83 -14.39 -19.75
CA THR A 432 -13.34 -13.14 -20.34
C THR A 432 -12.77 -12.23 -19.24
N ALA A 433 -13.49 -12.07 -18.14
CA ALA A 433 -13.04 -11.29 -16.99
C ALA A 433 -11.85 -11.96 -16.27
N TYR A 434 -11.75 -13.29 -16.30
CA TYR A 434 -10.71 -14.06 -15.62
C TYR A 434 -9.30 -13.77 -16.16
N GLU A 435 -9.16 -13.28 -17.40
CA GLU A 435 -7.86 -12.87 -17.98
C GLU A 435 -7.25 -11.64 -17.28
N SER A 436 -8.04 -10.85 -16.56
CA SER A 436 -7.54 -9.72 -15.75
C SER A 436 -6.50 -10.16 -14.69
N ARG A 437 -6.52 -11.43 -14.28
CA ARG A 437 -5.56 -12.00 -13.31
C ARG A 437 -4.09 -11.81 -13.70
N ILE A 438 -3.80 -11.79 -15.00
CA ILE A 438 -2.43 -11.66 -15.54
C ILE A 438 -1.85 -10.26 -15.24
N GLN A 439 -2.72 -9.27 -14.99
CA GLN A 439 -2.34 -7.89 -14.68
C GLN A 439 -2.17 -7.66 -13.17
N LEU A 440 -2.44 -8.66 -12.33
CA LEU A 440 -2.32 -8.52 -10.87
C LEU A 440 -0.84 -8.47 -10.46
N PRO A 441 -0.47 -7.63 -9.47
CA PRO A 441 0.94 -7.50 -9.04
C PRO A 441 1.56 -8.80 -8.53
N HIS A 442 0.75 -9.69 -7.98
CA HIS A 442 1.15 -10.99 -7.43
C HIS A 442 0.96 -12.15 -8.43
N TYR A 443 0.68 -11.86 -9.70
CA TYR A 443 0.62 -12.88 -10.74
C TYR A 443 1.98 -13.57 -10.89
N HIS A 444 1.97 -14.90 -10.81
CA HIS A 444 3.15 -15.72 -10.99
C HIS A 444 2.82 -16.99 -11.78
N CYS A 445 3.69 -17.33 -12.72
CA CYS A 445 3.63 -18.54 -13.51
C CYS A 445 5.02 -19.20 -13.58
N VAL A 446 5.06 -20.44 -14.08
CA VAL A 446 6.32 -21.22 -14.14
C VAL A 446 7.31 -20.77 -15.21
N LEU A 447 6.91 -19.86 -16.10
CA LEU A 447 7.80 -19.34 -17.14
C LEU A 447 8.86 -18.39 -16.55
N PRO A 448 10.09 -18.38 -17.10
CA PRO A 448 11.14 -17.48 -16.65
C PRO A 448 10.77 -16.02 -16.90
N ARG A 449 11.05 -15.14 -15.92
CA ARG A 449 10.79 -13.69 -16.04
C ARG A 449 11.66 -13.09 -17.15
N GLY A 450 11.03 -12.44 -18.12
CA GLY A 450 11.71 -11.68 -19.18
C GLY A 450 12.43 -12.52 -20.24
N GLY A 451 12.05 -13.79 -20.42
CA GLY A 451 12.73 -14.73 -21.33
C GLY A 451 11.85 -15.39 -22.40
N ASP A 452 10.58 -15.01 -22.55
CA ASP A 452 9.66 -15.60 -23.54
C ASP A 452 8.70 -14.55 -24.13
N ASP A 453 9.04 -14.11 -25.36
CA ASP A 453 8.28 -13.12 -26.14
C ASP A 453 7.33 -13.76 -27.15
N ALA A 454 7.13 -15.08 -27.11
CA ALA A 454 6.20 -15.73 -28.02
C ALA A 454 4.77 -15.17 -27.83
N PRO A 455 4.01 -14.94 -28.92
CA PRO A 455 2.66 -14.42 -28.83
C PRO A 455 1.73 -15.39 -28.10
N LEU A 456 0.75 -14.83 -27.39
CA LEU A 456 -0.32 -15.62 -26.78
C LEU A 456 -1.18 -16.26 -27.88
N TRP A 457 -1.51 -17.54 -27.70
CA TRP A 457 -2.45 -18.24 -28.55
C TRP A 457 -3.88 -17.68 -28.34
N ASP A 458 -4.59 -17.47 -29.44
CA ASP A 458 -5.92 -16.86 -29.50
C ASP A 458 -7.06 -17.89 -29.61
N GLY A 459 -6.74 -19.18 -29.51
CA GLY A 459 -7.70 -20.27 -29.66
C GLY A 459 -7.95 -20.71 -31.11
N GLN A 460 -7.39 -20.01 -32.11
CA GLN A 460 -7.59 -20.35 -33.52
C GLN A 460 -6.73 -21.55 -33.96
N PRO A 461 -7.16 -22.33 -34.97
CA PRO A 461 -6.34 -23.42 -35.51
C PRO A 461 -4.96 -22.97 -35.97
N ALA A 462 -3.92 -23.67 -35.51
CA ALA A 462 -2.51 -23.38 -35.78
C ALA A 462 -1.71 -24.68 -35.97
N LYS A 463 -2.17 -25.55 -36.88
CA LYS A 463 -1.68 -26.93 -37.08
C LYS A 463 -0.18 -27.08 -37.37
N ASN A 464 0.46 -26.04 -37.86
CA ASN A 464 1.89 -26.04 -38.17
C ASN A 464 2.74 -25.38 -37.08
N LYS A 465 2.12 -24.96 -35.97
CA LYS A 465 2.79 -24.28 -34.87
C LYS A 465 3.01 -25.20 -33.69
N ARG A 466 4.10 -24.94 -32.98
CA ARG A 466 4.36 -25.49 -31.65
C ARG A 466 3.89 -24.51 -30.57
N ILE A 467 3.10 -25.01 -29.63
CA ILE A 467 2.65 -24.28 -28.45
C ILE A 467 3.39 -24.72 -27.20
N VAL A 468 3.78 -23.75 -26.36
CA VAL A 468 4.08 -24.01 -24.95
C VAL A 468 2.87 -23.60 -24.12
N LEU A 469 2.21 -24.60 -23.54
CA LEU A 469 1.26 -24.40 -22.46
C LEU A 469 2.03 -24.23 -21.17
N TYR A 470 1.60 -23.32 -20.30
CA TYR A 470 2.25 -23.12 -19.01
C TYR A 470 1.24 -23.08 -17.87
N THR A 471 1.70 -23.49 -16.70
CA THR A 471 0.94 -23.47 -15.47
C THR A 471 1.21 -22.22 -14.65
N GLU A 472 0.26 -21.87 -13.81
CA GLU A 472 0.28 -20.71 -12.92
C GLU A 472 -0.50 -21.03 -11.65
N GLY A 473 -0.31 -20.23 -10.59
CA GLY A 473 -0.95 -20.50 -9.30
C GLY A 473 -0.39 -21.78 -8.64
N GLY A 474 -1.27 -22.63 -8.11
CA GLY A 474 -0.91 -23.84 -7.38
C GLY A 474 -1.02 -25.14 -8.20
N PHE A 475 -0.71 -26.26 -7.54
CA PHE A 475 -0.82 -27.59 -8.16
C PHE A 475 -2.26 -27.96 -8.54
N SER A 476 -3.25 -27.43 -7.81
CA SER A 476 -4.67 -27.73 -8.03
C SER A 476 -5.16 -27.22 -9.38
N GLU A 477 -4.82 -25.97 -9.70
CA GLU A 477 -5.13 -25.32 -10.97
C GLU A 477 -4.42 -26.04 -12.12
N ALA A 478 -3.13 -26.32 -11.96
CA ALA A 478 -2.34 -27.06 -12.94
C ALA A 478 -2.96 -28.42 -13.29
N ILE A 479 -3.33 -29.21 -12.27
CA ILE A 479 -3.98 -30.51 -12.45
C ILE A 479 -5.33 -30.35 -13.13
N GLN A 480 -6.20 -29.48 -12.61
CA GLN A 480 -7.56 -29.33 -13.13
C GLN A 480 -7.59 -28.90 -14.60
N PHE A 481 -6.79 -27.90 -14.97
CA PHE A 481 -6.82 -27.33 -16.31
C PHE A 481 -5.96 -28.12 -17.32
N ALA A 482 -5.08 -29.02 -16.86
CA ALA A 482 -4.42 -29.99 -17.74
C ALA A 482 -5.42 -30.87 -18.51
N ARG A 483 -6.66 -31.01 -18.02
CA ARG A 483 -7.78 -31.65 -18.75
C ARG A 483 -7.93 -31.17 -20.20
N PHE A 484 -7.64 -29.90 -20.47
CA PHE A 484 -7.89 -29.30 -21.77
C PHE A 484 -6.76 -29.55 -22.78
N VAL A 485 -5.61 -30.09 -22.35
CA VAL A 485 -4.46 -30.39 -23.21
C VAL A 485 -4.81 -31.29 -24.40
N PRO A 486 -5.54 -32.43 -24.25
CA PRO A 486 -5.95 -33.24 -25.40
C PRO A 486 -6.79 -32.49 -26.43
N LEU A 487 -7.56 -31.48 -26.00
CA LEU A 487 -8.34 -30.64 -26.91
C LEU A 487 -7.44 -29.64 -27.65
N VAL A 488 -6.47 -29.03 -26.98
CA VAL A 488 -5.50 -28.12 -27.61
C VAL A 488 -4.74 -28.82 -28.74
N LYS A 489 -4.34 -30.08 -28.55
CA LYS A 489 -3.67 -30.89 -29.60
C LYS A 489 -4.50 -30.99 -30.90
N LYS A 490 -5.82 -30.82 -30.84
CA LYS A 490 -6.69 -30.78 -32.03
C LYS A 490 -6.59 -29.47 -32.80
N TYR A 491 -5.97 -28.42 -32.27
CA TYR A 491 -5.82 -27.11 -32.93
C TYR A 491 -4.40 -26.85 -33.40
N VAL A 492 -3.39 -27.41 -32.73
CA VAL A 492 -1.96 -27.12 -32.96
C VAL A 492 -1.19 -28.35 -33.44
N GLY A 493 0.06 -28.16 -33.87
CA GLY A 493 0.93 -29.24 -34.34
C GLY A 493 1.62 -29.97 -33.20
N GLU A 494 2.33 -29.22 -32.36
CA GLU A 494 3.07 -29.74 -31.21
C GLU A 494 2.69 -28.99 -29.92
N VAL A 495 2.54 -29.71 -28.80
CA VAL A 495 2.14 -29.20 -27.49
C VAL A 495 3.18 -29.59 -26.46
N TYR A 496 3.78 -28.59 -25.83
CA TYR A 496 4.64 -28.78 -24.66
C TYR A 496 4.00 -28.16 -23.43
N LEU A 497 4.11 -28.81 -22.27
CA LEU A 497 3.56 -28.30 -21.02
C LEU A 497 4.68 -27.93 -20.04
N ALA A 498 4.82 -26.64 -19.76
CA ALA A 498 5.67 -26.13 -18.69
C ALA A 498 4.96 -26.24 -17.33
N CYS A 499 5.58 -26.94 -16.38
CA CYS A 499 4.98 -27.20 -15.07
C CYS A 499 6.01 -27.26 -13.92
N PRO A 500 5.58 -27.15 -12.65
CA PRO A 500 6.45 -27.39 -11.51
C PRO A 500 7.07 -28.78 -11.57
N LYS A 501 8.31 -28.93 -11.07
CA LYS A 501 9.07 -30.20 -11.11
C LYS A 501 8.27 -31.38 -10.53
N ASN A 502 7.53 -31.14 -9.44
CA ASN A 502 6.74 -32.15 -8.74
C ASN A 502 5.53 -32.68 -9.55
N LEU A 503 5.15 -32.01 -10.64
CA LEU A 503 4.08 -32.46 -11.55
C LEU A 503 4.63 -33.05 -12.85
N ALA A 504 5.93 -32.93 -13.12
CA ALA A 504 6.49 -33.25 -14.42
C ALA A 504 6.33 -34.74 -14.79
N ARG A 505 6.65 -35.63 -13.84
CA ARG A 505 6.50 -37.08 -14.04
C ARG A 505 5.04 -37.51 -14.19
N LEU A 506 4.13 -36.87 -13.44
CA LEU A 506 2.70 -37.12 -13.51
C LEU A 506 2.10 -36.69 -14.86
N PHE A 507 2.56 -35.56 -15.42
CA PHE A 507 2.08 -35.07 -16.71
C PHE A 507 2.76 -35.72 -17.92
N ALA A 508 3.91 -36.38 -17.76
CA ALA A 508 4.61 -37.03 -18.86
C ALA A 508 3.72 -37.99 -19.71
N PRO A 509 2.84 -38.81 -19.12
CA PRO A 509 1.93 -39.68 -19.89
C PRO A 509 0.61 -39.00 -20.31
N LEU A 510 0.43 -37.68 -20.12
CA LEU A 510 -0.82 -36.99 -20.47
C LEU A 510 -1.02 -36.98 -21.99
N ASP A 511 -2.18 -37.50 -22.42
CA ASP A 511 -2.54 -37.56 -23.83
C ASP A 511 -2.52 -36.17 -24.49
N GLY A 512 -1.92 -36.09 -25.68
CA GLY A 512 -1.83 -34.88 -26.48
C GLY A 512 -0.58 -34.02 -26.25
N LEU A 513 0.30 -34.39 -25.31
CA LEU A 513 1.62 -33.77 -25.16
C LEU A 513 2.67 -34.40 -26.08
N ASP A 514 3.53 -33.55 -26.64
CA ASP A 514 4.79 -33.96 -27.28
C ASP A 514 5.98 -33.84 -26.30
N GLY A 515 5.80 -33.11 -25.19
CA GLY A 515 6.77 -33.06 -24.11
C GLY A 515 6.30 -32.28 -22.88
N VAL A 516 6.94 -32.57 -21.75
CA VAL A 516 6.80 -31.81 -20.50
C VAL A 516 8.09 -31.04 -20.25
N VAL A 517 7.96 -29.80 -19.81
CA VAL A 517 9.08 -28.90 -19.53
C VAL A 517 9.06 -28.58 -18.04
N PRO A 518 9.90 -29.22 -17.22
CA PRO A 518 9.97 -28.90 -15.80
C PRO A 518 10.39 -27.44 -15.58
N GLN A 519 9.90 -26.83 -14.51
CA GLN A 519 10.31 -25.50 -14.09
C GLN A 519 11.85 -25.41 -13.98
N ASP A 520 12.40 -24.24 -14.31
CA ASP A 520 13.83 -23.95 -14.37
C ASP A 520 14.63 -24.75 -15.43
N THR A 521 13.95 -25.40 -16.38
CA THR A 521 14.60 -25.99 -17.55
C THR A 521 14.39 -25.12 -18.80
N PRO A 522 15.30 -25.17 -19.80
CA PRO A 522 15.12 -24.42 -21.03
C PRO A 522 13.85 -24.80 -21.78
N LEU A 523 13.08 -23.79 -22.20
CA LEU A 523 11.91 -24.01 -23.06
C LEU A 523 12.36 -24.50 -24.44
N PRO A 524 11.63 -25.43 -25.07
CA PRO A 524 11.84 -25.74 -26.48
C PRO A 524 11.53 -24.49 -27.32
N ARG A 525 12.17 -24.36 -28.49
CA ARG A 525 11.78 -23.33 -29.48
C ARG A 525 10.29 -23.50 -29.78
N HIS A 526 9.48 -22.46 -29.71
CA HIS A 526 8.04 -22.52 -29.93
C HIS A 526 7.53 -21.24 -30.60
N ASP A 527 6.31 -21.28 -31.15
CA ASP A 527 5.74 -20.20 -31.97
C ASP A 527 4.66 -19.39 -31.24
N ILE A 528 3.98 -20.03 -30.29
CA ILE A 528 2.85 -19.48 -29.52
C ILE A 528 2.88 -20.05 -28.10
N ARG A 529 2.21 -19.37 -27.16
CA ARG A 529 2.07 -19.86 -25.77
C ARG A 529 0.69 -19.59 -25.18
N ALA A 530 0.27 -20.36 -24.19
CA ALA A 530 -0.97 -20.09 -23.45
C ALA A 530 -0.92 -20.62 -22.02
N SER A 531 -1.57 -19.91 -21.10
CA SER A 531 -1.80 -20.42 -19.75
C SER A 531 -2.84 -21.54 -19.80
N VAL A 532 -2.63 -22.64 -19.07
CA VAL A 532 -3.64 -23.70 -18.96
C VAL A 532 -4.95 -23.16 -18.37
N ASN A 533 -4.86 -22.14 -17.51
CA ASN A 533 -6.00 -21.49 -16.88
C ASN A 533 -6.83 -20.61 -17.84
N SER A 534 -6.28 -20.23 -19.00
CA SER A 534 -7.00 -19.50 -20.05
C SER A 534 -7.70 -20.44 -21.03
N LEU A 535 -7.38 -21.74 -21.01
CA LEU A 535 -7.89 -22.72 -21.99
C LEU A 535 -9.42 -22.84 -22.00
N PRO A 536 -10.16 -22.81 -20.87
CA PRO A 536 -11.62 -22.85 -20.92
C PRO A 536 -12.21 -21.75 -21.80
N GLY A 537 -11.74 -20.51 -21.65
CA GLY A 537 -12.17 -19.38 -22.45
C GLY A 537 -11.73 -19.48 -23.92
N LEU A 538 -10.47 -19.87 -24.16
CA LEU A 538 -9.90 -20.03 -25.51
C LEU A 538 -10.58 -21.16 -26.31
N LEU A 539 -11.03 -22.22 -25.64
CA LEU A 539 -11.77 -23.34 -26.25
C LEU A 539 -13.28 -23.07 -26.34
N GLY A 540 -13.75 -21.89 -25.91
CA GLY A 540 -15.11 -21.44 -26.12
C GLY A 540 -16.12 -22.01 -25.12
N LEU A 541 -15.73 -22.38 -23.90
CA LEU A 541 -16.69 -22.76 -22.86
C LEU A 541 -17.46 -21.52 -22.40
N ARG A 542 -18.79 -21.51 -22.60
CA ARG A 542 -19.70 -20.40 -22.29
C ARG A 542 -20.67 -20.70 -21.16
N SER A 543 -20.93 -21.98 -20.88
CA SER A 543 -21.71 -22.46 -19.74
C SER A 543 -21.12 -23.78 -19.17
N PRO A 544 -21.57 -24.21 -17.98
CA PRO A 544 -21.28 -25.55 -17.45
C PRO A 544 -21.58 -26.71 -18.41
N ASP A 545 -22.59 -26.56 -19.27
CA ASP A 545 -23.01 -27.60 -20.23
C ASP A 545 -22.01 -27.78 -21.39
N ASP A 546 -21.15 -26.78 -21.64
CA ASP A 546 -20.08 -26.85 -22.64
C ASP A 546 -18.89 -27.68 -22.17
N LEU A 547 -18.90 -28.17 -20.92
CA LEU A 547 -17.84 -29.04 -20.44
C LEU A 547 -17.74 -30.31 -21.30
N PRO A 548 -16.54 -30.63 -21.81
CA PRO A 548 -16.31 -31.89 -22.48
C PRO A 548 -16.66 -33.06 -21.57
N ALA A 549 -17.24 -34.11 -22.15
CA ALA A 549 -17.53 -35.35 -21.42
C ALA A 549 -16.29 -35.83 -20.66
N PHE A 550 -16.48 -36.18 -19.39
CA PHE A 550 -15.36 -36.54 -18.53
C PHE A 550 -14.77 -37.89 -18.93
N THR A 551 -13.47 -37.87 -19.21
CA THR A 551 -12.62 -39.05 -19.25
C THR A 551 -11.45 -38.83 -18.30
N PRO A 552 -11.05 -39.83 -17.49
CA PRO A 552 -9.83 -39.75 -16.70
C PRO A 552 -8.65 -39.36 -17.59
N TYR A 553 -7.93 -38.31 -17.21
CA TYR A 553 -6.87 -37.71 -18.02
C TYR A 553 -5.50 -37.79 -17.36
N LEU A 554 -5.41 -38.24 -16.10
CA LEU A 554 -4.16 -38.55 -15.43
C LEU A 554 -4.15 -40.01 -15.00
N LYS A 555 -2.98 -40.63 -15.07
CA LYS A 555 -2.76 -42.05 -14.72
C LYS A 555 -1.39 -42.20 -14.07
N ALA A 556 -1.31 -43.08 -13.09
CA ALA A 556 -0.03 -43.48 -12.51
C ALA A 556 0.67 -44.54 -13.37
N ALA A 557 2.00 -44.64 -13.26
CA ALA A 557 2.75 -45.67 -13.95
C ALA A 557 2.45 -47.06 -13.36
N GLU A 558 2.18 -48.05 -14.21
CA GLU A 558 1.77 -49.40 -13.79
C GLU A 558 2.75 -50.05 -12.80
N ARG A 559 4.05 -49.83 -12.99
CA ARG A 559 5.10 -50.32 -12.09
C ARG A 559 4.96 -49.77 -10.66
N ASP A 560 4.71 -48.47 -10.53
CA ASP A 560 4.63 -47.81 -9.24
C ASP A 560 3.33 -48.21 -8.52
N VAL A 561 2.25 -48.39 -9.28
CA VAL A 561 0.97 -48.91 -8.78
C VAL A 561 1.14 -50.33 -8.23
N ALA A 562 1.81 -51.21 -8.96
CA ALA A 562 2.05 -52.59 -8.52
C ALA A 562 2.84 -52.64 -7.20
N GLN A 563 3.85 -51.77 -7.04
CA GLN A 563 4.61 -51.67 -5.79
C GLN A 563 3.73 -51.29 -4.60
N TRP A 564 2.79 -50.35 -4.78
CA TRP A 564 1.85 -49.98 -3.73
C TRP A 564 0.82 -51.09 -3.45
N GLN A 565 0.27 -51.72 -4.48
CA GLN A 565 -0.67 -52.83 -4.32
C GLN A 565 -0.05 -53.99 -3.51
N ASP A 566 1.18 -54.38 -3.84
CA ASP A 566 1.92 -55.43 -3.11
C ASP A 566 2.16 -55.09 -1.64
N ARG A 567 2.34 -53.80 -1.33
CA ARG A 567 2.49 -53.32 0.05
C ARG A 567 1.16 -53.33 0.78
N LEU A 568 0.12 -52.74 0.19
CA LEU A 568 -1.19 -52.60 0.81
C LEU A 568 -1.89 -53.95 1.03
N ILE A 569 -1.74 -54.93 0.12
CA ILE A 569 -2.30 -56.27 0.28
C ILE A 569 -1.79 -56.98 1.54
N LYS A 570 -0.55 -56.68 1.97
CA LYS A 570 0.05 -57.28 3.18
C LYS A 570 -0.38 -56.60 4.46
N GLU A 571 -0.90 -55.39 4.36
CA GLU A 571 -1.12 -54.50 5.49
C GLU A 571 -2.60 -54.21 5.74
N ALA A 572 -3.48 -54.46 4.77
CA ALA A 572 -4.88 -54.07 4.81
C ALA A 572 -5.83 -55.23 4.52
N GLU A 573 -6.90 -55.36 5.29
CA GLU A 573 -7.92 -56.40 5.14
C GLU A 573 -9.28 -55.81 4.73
N GLY A 574 -9.51 -54.52 4.99
CA GLY A 574 -10.75 -53.81 4.68
C GLY A 574 -10.68 -52.89 3.46
N THR A 575 -11.70 -52.03 3.35
CA THR A 575 -11.77 -50.94 2.38
C THR A 575 -10.64 -49.94 2.66
N LYS A 576 -9.82 -49.64 1.64
CA LYS A 576 -8.63 -48.80 1.76
C LYS A 576 -8.99 -47.34 1.47
N VAL A 577 -8.89 -46.50 2.49
CA VAL A 577 -9.32 -45.10 2.43
C VAL A 577 -8.14 -44.15 2.62
N GLY A 578 -7.86 -43.33 1.61
CA GLY A 578 -6.84 -42.28 1.67
C GLY A 578 -7.35 -41.00 2.31
N LEU A 579 -6.54 -40.36 3.15
CA LEU A 579 -6.93 -39.17 3.90
C LEU A 579 -5.98 -37.98 3.65
N VAL A 580 -6.57 -36.79 3.49
CA VAL A 580 -5.85 -35.50 3.52
C VAL A 580 -6.68 -34.49 4.31
N TRP A 581 -6.11 -33.93 5.36
CA TRP A 581 -6.86 -33.11 6.32
C TRP A 581 -6.40 -31.65 6.40
N GLN A 582 -5.27 -31.33 5.77
CA GLN A 582 -4.73 -29.97 5.77
C GLN A 582 -4.13 -29.59 4.41
N GLY A 583 -4.28 -28.33 4.02
CA GLY A 583 -3.58 -27.74 2.89
C GLY A 583 -2.23 -27.15 3.32
N ASP A 584 -1.89 -26.03 2.69
CA ASP A 584 -0.65 -25.27 2.94
C ASP A 584 -0.88 -24.27 4.08
N ARG A 585 -0.10 -24.33 5.16
CA ARG A 585 -0.24 -23.42 6.32
C ARG A 585 0.10 -21.97 5.97
N GLN A 586 0.89 -21.74 4.93
CA GLN A 586 1.22 -20.39 4.46
C GLN A 586 0.05 -19.75 3.73
N TYR A 587 -0.90 -20.55 3.25
CA TYR A 587 -2.13 -20.02 2.68
C TYR A 587 -3.04 -19.48 3.78
N ARG A 588 -3.22 -18.14 3.82
CA ARG A 588 -3.97 -17.44 4.89
C ARG A 588 -5.35 -18.01 5.20
N LYS A 589 -6.05 -18.62 4.23
CA LYS A 589 -7.39 -19.20 4.46
C LYS A 589 -7.35 -20.69 4.88
N ASP A 590 -6.19 -21.33 4.96
CA ASP A 590 -6.04 -22.75 5.31
C ASP A 590 -6.73 -23.14 6.63
N PRO A 591 -6.54 -22.40 7.74
CA PRO A 591 -7.18 -22.75 9.02
C PRO A 591 -8.71 -22.83 8.98
N ARG A 592 -9.34 -22.19 7.99
CA ARG A 592 -10.80 -22.18 7.81
C ARG A 592 -11.27 -23.18 6.75
N ARG A 593 -10.45 -23.48 5.75
CA ARG A 593 -10.80 -24.41 4.67
C ARG A 593 -10.48 -25.87 5.01
N SER A 594 -9.56 -26.08 5.95
CA SER A 594 -9.10 -27.40 6.36
C SER A 594 -9.67 -27.79 7.72
N PRO A 595 -10.23 -29.00 7.86
CA PRO A 595 -10.76 -29.50 9.13
C PRO A 595 -9.67 -29.87 10.15
N GLY A 596 -8.43 -30.12 9.70
CA GLY A 596 -7.43 -30.82 10.51
C GLY A 596 -7.82 -32.29 10.74
N ILE A 597 -6.96 -33.05 11.42
CA ILE A 597 -7.17 -34.51 11.56
C ILE A 597 -8.26 -34.86 12.59
N TRP A 598 -8.50 -33.99 13.58
CA TRP A 598 -9.39 -34.31 14.70
C TRP A 598 -10.83 -34.60 14.30
N PRO A 599 -11.48 -33.86 13.38
CA PRO A 599 -12.80 -34.23 12.87
C PRO A 599 -12.87 -35.63 12.24
N PHE A 600 -11.78 -36.13 11.65
CA PHE A 600 -11.71 -37.48 11.08
C PHE A 600 -11.72 -38.59 12.14
N SER A 601 -11.43 -38.29 13.41
CA SER A 601 -11.40 -39.29 14.50
C SER A 601 -12.70 -40.09 14.64
N ARG A 602 -13.83 -39.53 14.20
CA ARG A 602 -15.13 -40.22 14.15
C ARG A 602 -15.15 -41.41 13.20
N LEU A 603 -14.28 -41.43 12.20
CA LEU A 603 -14.21 -42.47 11.17
C LEU A 603 -13.26 -43.61 11.58
N PHE A 604 -12.23 -43.33 12.39
CA PHE A 604 -11.13 -44.27 12.66
C PHE A 604 -11.53 -45.56 13.38
N TYR A 605 -12.71 -45.59 14.01
CA TYR A 605 -13.22 -46.75 14.74
C TYR A 605 -14.30 -47.52 13.98
N MET A 606 -14.58 -47.15 12.73
CA MET A 606 -15.47 -47.89 11.85
C MET A 606 -14.83 -49.23 11.47
N ARG A 607 -15.64 -50.29 11.41
CA ARG A 607 -15.15 -51.65 11.14
C ARG A 607 -14.87 -51.82 9.64
N ASN A 608 -13.92 -52.70 9.31
CA ASN A 608 -13.57 -53.08 7.95
C ASN A 608 -13.03 -51.92 7.08
N ILE A 609 -12.41 -50.91 7.70
CA ILE A 609 -11.78 -49.79 7.01
C ILE A 609 -10.33 -49.66 7.45
N ASP A 610 -9.44 -49.52 6.48
CA ASP A 610 -8.02 -49.26 6.67
C ASP A 610 -7.71 -47.85 6.16
N PHE A 611 -7.21 -46.97 7.04
CA PHE A 611 -6.93 -45.58 6.69
C PHE A 611 -5.44 -45.35 6.36
N PHE A 612 -5.21 -44.59 5.30
CA PHE A 612 -3.88 -44.26 4.77
C PHE A 612 -3.72 -42.75 4.63
N SER A 613 -2.63 -42.20 5.13
CA SER A 613 -2.30 -40.79 4.93
C SER A 613 -1.79 -40.57 3.50
N LEU A 614 -2.42 -39.62 2.82
CA LEU A 614 -1.91 -38.98 1.61
C LEU A 614 -1.37 -37.57 1.91
N GLN A 615 -1.28 -37.18 3.18
CA GLN A 615 -0.80 -35.87 3.63
C GLN A 615 0.72 -35.80 3.46
N VAL A 616 1.19 -34.80 2.70
CA VAL A 616 2.61 -34.49 2.51
C VAL A 616 2.87 -33.07 2.96
N GLY A 617 3.96 -32.87 3.71
CA GLY A 617 4.35 -31.55 4.23
C GLY A 617 3.54 -31.13 5.46
N ASP A 618 2.90 -29.96 5.37
CA ASP A 618 2.15 -29.38 6.48
C ASP A 618 1.03 -30.31 6.99
N GLY A 619 0.88 -30.39 8.31
CA GLY A 619 -0.12 -31.24 8.94
C GLY A 619 0.25 -32.72 9.02
N ALA A 620 1.33 -33.18 8.38
CA ALA A 620 1.81 -34.56 8.51
C ALA A 620 2.42 -34.85 9.90
N ASP A 621 2.87 -33.81 10.60
CA ASP A 621 3.44 -33.86 11.95
C ASP A 621 2.48 -34.42 13.01
N VAL A 622 1.17 -34.31 12.78
CA VAL A 622 0.14 -34.85 13.71
C VAL A 622 0.23 -36.38 13.84
N LEU A 623 0.76 -37.08 12.84
CA LEU A 623 0.94 -38.54 12.88
C LEU A 623 2.19 -38.99 13.64
N THR A 624 2.93 -38.06 14.25
CA THR A 624 3.93 -38.40 15.28
C THR A 624 3.27 -38.83 16.60
N ASP A 625 1.98 -38.52 16.79
CA ASP A 625 1.18 -39.02 17.90
C ASP A 625 1.02 -40.56 17.81
N PRO A 626 1.47 -41.33 18.82
CA PRO A 626 1.40 -42.79 18.81
C PRO A 626 -0.02 -43.37 18.78
N GLN A 627 -1.05 -42.60 19.11
CA GLN A 627 -2.44 -43.04 19.00
C GLN A 627 -2.95 -42.89 17.57
N LEU A 628 -2.64 -41.77 16.91
CA LEU A 628 -3.03 -41.53 15.52
C LEU A 628 -2.28 -42.43 14.55
N SER A 629 -0.98 -42.66 14.79
CA SER A 629 -0.15 -43.53 13.94
C SER A 629 -0.58 -45.00 13.95
N LYS A 630 -1.40 -45.42 14.93
CA LYS A 630 -1.98 -46.77 14.99
C LYS A 630 -3.25 -46.95 14.16
N VAL A 631 -3.95 -45.86 13.89
CA VAL A 631 -5.25 -45.87 13.18
C VAL A 631 -5.15 -45.31 11.76
N VAL A 632 -4.15 -44.49 11.48
CA VAL A 632 -3.84 -43.99 10.12
C VAL A 632 -2.39 -44.35 9.79
N ARG A 633 -2.21 -45.18 8.75
CA ARG A 633 -0.88 -45.55 8.26
C ARG A 633 -0.27 -44.39 7.48
N ASN A 634 0.98 -44.02 7.79
CA ASN A 634 1.62 -42.87 7.17
C ASN A 634 2.67 -43.27 6.13
N TYR A 635 2.48 -42.81 4.89
CA TYR A 635 3.44 -42.97 3.79
C TYR A 635 3.96 -41.65 3.22
N GLY A 636 3.73 -40.51 3.89
CA GLY A 636 4.09 -39.20 3.36
C GLY A 636 5.57 -39.04 2.99
N LEU A 637 6.49 -39.75 3.64
CA LEU A 637 7.93 -39.74 3.31
C LEU A 637 8.27 -40.52 2.04
N ASP A 638 7.40 -41.45 1.63
CA ASP A 638 7.56 -42.26 0.42
C ASP A 638 6.95 -41.55 -0.81
N LEU A 639 6.27 -40.41 -0.62
CA LEU A 639 5.61 -39.63 -1.68
C LEU A 639 6.49 -38.43 -2.07
N LEU A 640 7.40 -38.62 -3.02
CA LEU A 640 8.38 -37.58 -3.40
C LEU A 640 7.81 -36.57 -4.40
N ASP A 641 6.90 -37.00 -5.26
CA ASP A 641 6.19 -36.14 -6.21
C ASP A 641 4.72 -36.59 -6.39
N PHE A 642 3.96 -35.89 -7.24
CA PHE A 642 2.54 -36.22 -7.42
C PHE A 642 2.31 -37.52 -8.21
N ALA A 643 3.31 -38.07 -8.90
CA ALA A 643 3.17 -39.36 -9.54
C ALA A 643 3.26 -40.52 -8.52
N ASP A 644 4.02 -40.36 -7.43
CA ASP A 644 4.00 -41.32 -6.30
C ASP A 644 2.65 -41.28 -5.60
N THR A 645 2.14 -40.07 -5.34
CA THR A 645 0.81 -39.87 -4.76
C THR A 645 -0.27 -40.49 -5.64
N ALA A 646 -0.20 -40.31 -6.96
CA ALA A 646 -1.13 -40.93 -7.91
C ALA A 646 -1.05 -42.47 -7.85
N ALA A 647 0.16 -43.04 -7.76
CA ALA A 647 0.35 -44.49 -7.69
C ALA A 647 -0.26 -45.09 -6.42
N LEU A 648 -0.12 -44.41 -5.28
CA LEU A 648 -0.77 -44.83 -4.05
C LEU A 648 -2.30 -44.69 -4.16
N ILE A 649 -2.81 -43.58 -4.71
CA ILE A 649 -4.25 -43.37 -4.94
C ILE A 649 -4.87 -44.49 -5.79
N GLU A 650 -4.17 -45.00 -6.81
CA GLU A 650 -4.67 -46.11 -7.61
C GLU A 650 -4.95 -47.38 -6.78
N ALA A 651 -4.13 -47.64 -5.77
CA ALA A 651 -4.27 -48.79 -4.89
C ALA A 651 -5.34 -48.60 -3.79
N LEU A 652 -6.00 -47.44 -3.74
CA LEU A 652 -7.05 -47.11 -2.79
C LEU A 652 -8.45 -47.23 -3.40
N ASP A 653 -9.43 -47.50 -2.55
CA ASP A 653 -10.85 -47.65 -2.90
C ASP A 653 -11.59 -46.29 -2.87
N LEU A 654 -11.17 -45.40 -1.96
CA LEU A 654 -11.76 -44.08 -1.75
C LEU A 654 -10.70 -43.08 -1.23
N VAL A 655 -10.82 -41.82 -1.63
CA VAL A 655 -10.06 -40.70 -1.04
C VAL A 655 -11.02 -39.75 -0.33
N ILE A 656 -10.76 -39.44 0.94
CA ILE A 656 -11.46 -38.40 1.71
C ILE A 656 -10.49 -37.26 1.97
N THR A 657 -10.81 -36.06 1.48
CA THR A 657 -9.87 -34.93 1.48
C THR A 657 -10.58 -33.61 1.73
N CYS A 658 -9.90 -32.63 2.32
CA CYS A 658 -10.29 -31.24 2.17
C CYS A 658 -9.93 -30.71 0.76
N ASP A 659 -10.31 -29.47 0.44
CA ASP A 659 -10.00 -28.84 -0.86
C ASP A 659 -8.48 -28.69 -1.06
N THR A 660 -7.85 -29.66 -1.71
CA THR A 660 -6.40 -29.73 -1.97
C THR A 660 -6.09 -30.32 -3.35
N ALA A 661 -4.83 -30.19 -3.77
CA ALA A 661 -4.36 -30.77 -5.03
C ALA A 661 -4.55 -32.29 -5.12
N VAL A 662 -4.54 -33.01 -3.98
CA VAL A 662 -4.78 -34.45 -3.93
C VAL A 662 -6.22 -34.79 -4.33
N GLY A 663 -7.19 -33.98 -3.93
CA GLY A 663 -8.58 -34.15 -4.35
C GLY A 663 -8.77 -33.92 -5.85
N HIS A 664 -8.09 -32.91 -6.41
CA HIS A 664 -8.06 -32.70 -7.85
C HIS A 664 -7.37 -33.84 -8.60
N LEU A 665 -6.26 -34.37 -8.08
CA LEU A 665 -5.53 -35.51 -8.66
C LEU A 665 -6.41 -36.75 -8.71
N ALA A 666 -6.98 -37.17 -7.57
CA ALA A 666 -7.84 -38.34 -7.51
C ALA A 666 -9.08 -38.19 -8.40
N GLY A 667 -9.68 -36.99 -8.43
CA GLY A 667 -10.77 -36.67 -9.35
C GLY A 667 -10.37 -36.72 -10.83
N ALA A 668 -9.16 -36.24 -11.18
CA ALA A 668 -8.62 -36.29 -12.55
C ALA A 668 -8.34 -37.71 -13.04
N MET A 669 -8.01 -38.61 -12.11
CA MET A 669 -7.85 -40.06 -12.34
C MET A 669 -9.19 -40.81 -12.39
N GLY A 670 -10.31 -40.15 -12.05
CA GLY A 670 -11.63 -40.78 -12.00
C GLY A 670 -11.85 -41.68 -10.79
N LYS A 671 -11.01 -41.56 -9.75
CA LYS A 671 -11.15 -42.34 -8.52
C LYS A 671 -12.28 -41.76 -7.66
N PRO A 672 -12.98 -42.58 -6.85
CA PRO A 672 -13.96 -42.08 -5.90
C PRO A 672 -13.31 -41.12 -4.90
N VAL A 673 -13.89 -39.91 -4.75
CA VAL A 673 -13.41 -38.90 -3.80
C VAL A 673 -14.58 -38.31 -3.03
N TRP A 674 -14.44 -38.20 -1.72
CA TRP A 674 -15.31 -37.39 -0.87
C TRP A 674 -14.55 -36.17 -0.38
N MET A 675 -14.89 -35.03 -0.95
CA MET A 675 -14.25 -33.76 -0.64
C MET A 675 -15.05 -33.00 0.41
N VAL A 676 -14.47 -32.79 1.59
CA VAL A 676 -15.07 -31.96 2.63
C VAL A 676 -14.75 -30.49 2.37
N LEU A 677 -15.76 -29.64 2.36
CA LEU A 677 -15.64 -28.22 2.02
C LEU A 677 -16.06 -27.32 3.20
N PRO A 678 -15.38 -26.18 3.40
CA PRO A 678 -15.81 -25.17 4.36
C PRO A 678 -17.12 -24.52 3.93
N TYR A 679 -17.71 -23.70 4.79
CA TYR A 679 -18.94 -22.97 4.45
C TYR A 679 -18.78 -22.10 3.19
N ALA A 680 -17.73 -21.27 3.14
CA ALA A 680 -17.38 -20.43 2.00
C ALA A 680 -16.46 -21.22 1.05
N VAL A 681 -16.97 -21.61 -0.11
CA VAL A 681 -16.26 -22.51 -1.04
C VAL A 681 -15.50 -21.75 -2.12
N ASP A 682 -14.43 -22.36 -2.63
CA ASP A 682 -13.76 -21.89 -3.84
C ASP A 682 -14.72 -21.91 -5.05
N TRP A 683 -14.57 -20.92 -5.94
CA TRP A 683 -15.46 -20.71 -7.09
C TRP A 683 -15.58 -21.95 -7.99
N ARG A 684 -14.56 -22.80 -8.05
CA ARG A 684 -14.56 -24.02 -8.89
C ARG A 684 -15.62 -25.02 -8.46
N TRP A 685 -16.00 -25.02 -7.19
CA TRP A 685 -16.99 -25.95 -6.65
C TRP A 685 -18.43 -25.44 -6.82
N GLY A 686 -18.62 -24.24 -7.36
CA GLY A 686 -19.93 -23.65 -7.62
C GLY A 686 -20.68 -23.29 -6.33
N LEU A 687 -21.97 -23.61 -6.28
CA LEU A 687 -22.88 -23.32 -5.17
C LEU A 687 -23.47 -24.62 -4.57
N PRO A 688 -22.65 -25.50 -3.96
CA PRO A 688 -23.15 -26.76 -3.44
C PRO A 688 -24.04 -26.51 -2.22
N VAL A 689 -25.23 -27.11 -2.24
CA VAL A 689 -26.22 -26.98 -1.17
C VAL A 689 -25.68 -27.62 0.11
N ALA A 690 -25.94 -27.00 1.27
CA ALA A 690 -25.58 -27.57 2.56
C ALA A 690 -26.44 -28.79 2.90
N GLY A 691 -25.95 -29.66 3.78
CA GLY A 691 -26.69 -30.82 4.29
C GLY A 691 -26.69 -32.05 3.39
N GLU A 692 -26.52 -31.91 2.07
CA GLU A 692 -26.47 -33.02 1.12
C GLU A 692 -25.12 -33.12 0.40
N ALA A 693 -24.78 -34.33 -0.07
CA ALA A 693 -23.58 -34.53 -0.88
C ALA A 693 -23.88 -34.16 -2.34
N VAL A 694 -23.09 -33.26 -2.92
CA VAL A 694 -23.27 -32.78 -4.30
C VAL A 694 -22.17 -33.32 -5.19
N THR A 695 -22.51 -33.89 -6.35
CA THR A 695 -21.49 -34.32 -7.32
C THR A 695 -20.81 -33.10 -7.94
N SER A 696 -19.48 -33.13 -8.00
CA SER A 696 -18.69 -32.09 -8.65
C SER A 696 -18.97 -32.02 -10.14
N LEU A 697 -19.21 -30.81 -10.65
CA LEU A 697 -19.32 -30.53 -12.08
C LEU A 697 -18.04 -30.91 -12.83
N TRP A 698 -16.88 -30.66 -12.22
CA TRP A 698 -15.59 -30.94 -12.83
C TRP A 698 -15.26 -32.44 -12.78
N TYR A 699 -15.68 -33.17 -11.76
CA TYR A 699 -15.25 -34.55 -11.54
C TYR A 699 -16.46 -35.40 -11.12
N PRO A 700 -17.05 -36.20 -12.03
CA PRO A 700 -18.19 -37.05 -11.71
C PRO A 700 -17.93 -38.06 -10.58
N SER A 701 -16.67 -38.41 -10.32
CA SER A 701 -16.28 -39.31 -9.23
C SER A 701 -16.10 -38.61 -7.88
N VAL A 702 -16.21 -37.28 -7.82
CA VAL A 702 -16.03 -36.48 -6.60
C VAL A 702 -17.41 -36.07 -6.05
N LYS A 703 -17.68 -36.45 -4.80
CA LYS A 703 -18.81 -35.94 -3.99
C LYS A 703 -18.32 -34.84 -3.05
N LEU A 704 -19.03 -33.73 -3.00
CA LEU A 704 -18.74 -32.56 -2.19
C LEU A 704 -19.61 -32.56 -0.92
N TYR A 705 -18.98 -32.44 0.24
CA TYR A 705 -19.63 -32.38 1.55
C TYR A 705 -19.34 -31.02 2.19
N ARG A 706 -20.21 -30.04 1.94
CA ARG A 706 -20.06 -28.68 2.47
C ARG A 706 -20.57 -28.58 3.91
N GLN A 707 -19.91 -27.77 4.72
CA GLN A 707 -20.41 -27.34 6.03
C GLN A 707 -21.82 -26.73 5.94
N SER A 708 -22.68 -27.10 6.88
CA SER A 708 -24.02 -26.51 7.03
C SER A 708 -23.99 -25.17 7.76
N ALA A 709 -23.02 -25.00 8.67
CA ALA A 709 -22.75 -23.77 9.41
C ALA A 709 -21.24 -23.55 9.55
N HIS A 710 -20.84 -22.30 9.78
CA HIS A 710 -19.45 -21.91 9.95
C HIS A 710 -18.72 -22.72 11.02
N GLY A 711 -17.62 -23.37 10.64
CA GLY A 711 -16.78 -24.12 11.58
C GLY A 711 -17.37 -25.45 12.03
N ASP A 712 -18.59 -25.80 11.61
CA ASP A 712 -19.26 -27.05 11.98
C ASP A 712 -18.77 -28.22 11.12
N TRP A 713 -17.51 -28.60 11.33
CA TRP A 713 -16.98 -29.85 10.78
C TRP A 713 -17.65 -31.08 11.39
N ALA A 714 -18.20 -30.98 12.60
CA ALA A 714 -18.84 -32.11 13.26
C ALA A 714 -20.05 -32.61 12.47
N ASP A 715 -20.90 -31.71 11.96
CA ASP A 715 -22.01 -32.06 11.05
C ASP A 715 -21.51 -32.79 9.79
N VAL A 716 -20.48 -32.23 9.13
CA VAL A 716 -19.91 -32.80 7.91
C VAL A 716 -19.46 -34.26 8.14
N PHE A 717 -18.69 -34.49 9.21
CA PHE A 717 -18.18 -35.83 9.51
C PHE A 717 -19.23 -36.78 10.07
N ALA A 718 -20.33 -36.29 10.65
CA ALA A 718 -21.47 -37.12 11.01
C ALA A 718 -22.18 -37.68 9.77
N ARG A 719 -22.46 -36.81 8.78
CA ARG A 719 -23.04 -37.21 7.49
C ARG A 719 -22.11 -38.13 6.71
N LEU A 720 -20.82 -37.80 6.69
CA LEU A 720 -19.81 -38.60 6.01
C LEU A 720 -19.69 -40.00 6.61
N GLY A 721 -19.71 -40.13 7.95
CA GLY A 721 -19.66 -41.44 8.62
C GLY A 721 -20.84 -42.35 8.24
N LEU A 722 -22.06 -41.81 8.15
CA LEU A 722 -23.24 -42.58 7.72
C LEU A 722 -23.10 -43.08 6.27
N GLU A 723 -22.57 -42.25 5.38
CA GLU A 723 -22.31 -42.64 3.99
C GLU A 723 -21.17 -43.67 3.89
N LEU A 724 -20.14 -43.54 4.73
CA LEU A 724 -19.01 -44.47 4.75
C LEU A 724 -19.44 -45.87 5.19
N ASP A 725 -20.28 -45.97 6.21
CA ASP A 725 -20.85 -47.24 6.67
C ASP A 725 -21.59 -47.95 5.51
N ARG A 726 -22.46 -47.20 4.82
CA ARG A 726 -23.18 -47.70 3.65
C ARG A 726 -22.25 -48.16 2.53
N PHE A 727 -21.22 -47.37 2.21
CA PHE A 727 -20.24 -47.68 1.18
C PHE A 727 -19.53 -49.02 1.45
N THR A 728 -19.13 -49.27 2.69
CA THR A 728 -18.44 -50.51 3.08
C THR A 728 -19.34 -51.74 3.16
N THR A 729 -20.65 -51.56 3.35
CA THR A 729 -21.63 -52.68 3.37
C THR A 729 -22.13 -53.09 1.98
N GLN A 730 -21.88 -52.27 0.96
CA GLN A 730 -22.36 -52.49 -0.43
C GLN A 730 -21.27 -53.03 -1.37
N GLN A 731 -19.99 -52.99 -0.95
CA GLN A 731 -18.87 -53.68 -1.60
C GLN A 731 -18.81 -55.14 -1.14
#